data_AF-A0A194W0P7-F1
#
_entry.id   AF-A0A194W0P7-F1
#
_cell.length_a   1.000
_cell.length_b   1.000
_cell.length_c   1.000
_cell.angle_alpha   90.00
_cell.angle_beta   90.00
_cell.angle_gamma   90.00
#
_symmetry.space_group_name_H-M   'P 1'
#
loop_
_entity.id
_entity.type
_entity.pdbx_description
1 polymer ?
#
loop_
_entity_poly.entity_id
_entity_poly.type
_entity_poly.pdbx_seq_one_letter_code
_entity_poly.pdbx_strand_id
1 'polypeptide(L)'
;MPVTTQTADTAGSSTSTTFNSSNPSSSGRTARIITTVKLSGPRPRPPIRRSSRSGSSVFSTKNLTAAVSMVSAKQAPLNPKPKQAGSSNPVPPSAGPSHRKPNPQHRISKPTGSIGSRKAFAKIGGMEPPVQSFYGAEPIALPTRFANIKRRLIQGKEDAIEASWRRLLVALKDEIAHIHAHGTDLIPAIDFSDINDPEKVADFEKHLKRYGVAVVRGVVSQTQTTTWISETREYITRNRDHIKPPVPQDPTCFDLFWTPAQCAIRAHPAVLRVQKWAMSFWETKAIDADISRVATRFPISYADRLRIHDGSIMGTNAAPPQVNGNSAADSLTASSASTLIAQVDNGSLERWEPDGYGRGGAYEAIFRGDWESFDPWDPSGRINVTQDLYNGAGSCSIFRMFQGVLALTSGEPASIRVLPSPKLVAAYFLLRPFFSSKTKPPSSGYDEEGAPAETLAEWAAFLDPDNWTLDSEQSTIIHGAVPGHAQRITELWHPHLRLRRSLVEIPTLQAGDYVIWHCDEAYSIMTTAASQPGTPGPDAPAPSMLIYTPACPLTQTNALFLARQRKAFLQGQPGPDFDSAGGSTMGSEAPHEGRPGMEEIAAVGGDAGLRAMGLAPWELSPDGSRVMTTPATRAGTPAPAESVGGGKAAADGESPAVVEKKWSTEGEAEVVRLANIILFPDRYDFYIPSEKAGSTKERINGKAQAEQMAATRQLISRILT
;
A
#
# COMPACT_ATOMS: atom_id res chain seq x y z
N MET A 1 -9.50 -61.54 1.96
CA MET A 1 -10.89 -62.01 2.12
C MET A 1 -11.58 -61.15 3.16
N PRO A 2 -12.84 -60.73 2.98
CA PRO A 2 -13.29 -59.43 3.52
C PRO A 2 -14.59 -59.49 4.34
N VAL A 3 -14.95 -58.35 4.98
CA VAL A 3 -16.32 -57.77 5.09
C VAL A 3 -17.40 -58.65 5.76
N THR A 4 -18.16 -58.17 6.75
CA THR A 4 -19.22 -57.17 6.56
C THR A 4 -19.69 -56.58 7.91
N THR A 5 -20.01 -55.29 7.93
CA THR A 5 -21.10 -54.73 8.74
C THR A 5 -21.89 -53.73 7.88
N GLN A 6 -23.22 -53.77 7.95
CA GLN A 6 -24.11 -52.93 7.15
C GLN A 6 -24.78 -51.83 7.98
N THR A 7 -25.23 -50.81 7.26
CA THR A 7 -26.38 -49.93 7.54
C THR A 7 -27.56 -50.68 8.21
N ALA A 8 -28.51 -50.05 8.92
CA ALA A 8 -29.22 -48.81 8.60
C ALA A 8 -30.07 -48.24 9.77
N ASP A 9 -30.98 -47.31 9.42
CA ASP A 9 -32.30 -47.01 10.01
C ASP A 9 -32.56 -45.86 11.01
N THR A 10 -32.96 -44.71 10.44
CA THR A 10 -34.34 -44.15 10.41
C THR A 10 -35.05 -43.62 11.70
N ALA A 11 -35.83 -42.55 11.48
CA ALA A 11 -36.81 -41.85 12.35
C ALA A 11 -36.26 -40.89 13.44
N GLY A 12 -36.93 -39.79 13.80
CA GLY A 12 -38.12 -39.14 13.19
C GLY A 12 -39.21 -38.76 14.20
N SER A 13 -39.58 -37.47 14.25
CA SER A 13 -40.81 -36.99 14.93
C SER A 13 -41.24 -35.60 14.44
N SER A 14 -42.51 -35.27 14.60
CA SER A 14 -43.14 -34.01 14.17
C SER A 14 -44.21 -33.56 15.17
N THR A 15 -44.56 -32.27 15.16
CA THR A 15 -45.91 -31.81 15.52
C THR A 15 -46.14 -30.38 15.04
N SER A 16 -47.38 -30.09 14.62
CA SER A 16 -47.83 -28.75 14.26
C SER A 16 -49.31 -28.58 14.60
N THR A 17 -49.73 -27.36 14.93
CA THR A 17 -51.14 -26.99 15.11
C THR A 17 -51.36 -25.54 14.66
N THR A 18 -52.59 -25.22 14.25
CA THR A 18 -52.87 -24.13 13.30
C THR A 18 -53.97 -23.15 13.77
N PHE A 19 -54.33 -22.19 12.91
CA PHE A 19 -55.45 -21.23 12.98
C PHE A 19 -55.20 -19.95 13.83
N ASN A 20 -55.78 -18.78 13.50
CA ASN A 20 -56.66 -18.42 12.37
C ASN A 20 -56.41 -17.00 11.84
N SER A 21 -57.04 -16.66 10.71
CA SER A 21 -57.01 -15.35 10.06
C SER A 21 -57.94 -14.31 10.69
N SER A 22 -57.58 -13.03 10.55
CA SER A 22 -58.53 -11.93 10.29
C SER A 22 -57.81 -10.68 9.80
N ASN A 23 -58.50 -9.88 8.99
CA ASN A 23 -58.06 -8.58 8.45
C ASN A 23 -58.94 -7.49 9.11
N PRO A 24 -58.45 -6.26 9.31
CA PRO A 24 -59.13 -5.18 8.59
C PRO A 24 -58.21 -4.05 8.10
N SER A 25 -58.65 -3.40 7.02
CA SER A 25 -58.08 -2.17 6.50
C SER A 25 -58.56 -0.93 7.27
N SER A 26 -57.72 0.12 7.31
CA SER A 26 -58.22 1.50 7.38
C SER A 26 -57.26 2.46 6.67
N SER A 27 -57.81 3.50 6.04
CA SER A 27 -57.06 4.48 5.26
C SER A 27 -56.84 5.77 6.06
N GLY A 28 -55.59 6.12 6.35
CA GLY A 28 -55.22 7.35 7.08
C GLY A 28 -54.42 8.34 6.23
N ARG A 29 -55.07 9.39 5.72
CA ARG A 29 -54.44 10.44 4.89
C ARG A 29 -54.23 11.72 5.71
N THR A 30 -53.04 11.90 6.28
CA THR A 30 -52.71 13.07 7.13
C THR A 30 -51.56 13.87 6.53
N ALA A 31 -51.66 15.20 6.56
CA ALA A 31 -50.75 16.10 5.85
C ALA A 31 -49.40 16.31 6.57
N ARG A 32 -48.32 16.47 5.80
CA ARG A 32 -47.07 17.06 6.31
C ARG A 32 -47.28 18.55 6.55
N ILE A 33 -47.23 18.97 7.82
CA ILE A 33 -47.19 20.40 8.19
C ILE A 33 -45.81 20.96 7.83
N ILE A 34 -45.78 22.04 7.04
CA ILE A 34 -44.54 22.73 6.67
C ILE A 34 -44.23 23.79 7.73
N THR A 35 -43.39 23.46 8.70
CA THR A 35 -42.90 24.41 9.71
C THR A 35 -41.69 25.17 9.16
N THR A 36 -41.91 26.31 8.51
CA THR A 36 -40.82 27.18 8.02
C THR A 36 -40.08 27.87 9.18
N VAL A 37 -38.90 27.38 9.54
CA VAL A 37 -37.97 28.09 10.43
C VAL A 37 -37.22 29.16 9.62
N LYS A 38 -37.47 30.43 9.92
CA LYS A 38 -36.70 31.55 9.35
C LYS A 38 -35.33 31.64 10.02
N LEU A 39 -34.25 31.41 9.27
CA LEU A 39 -32.92 31.85 9.66
C LEU A 39 -32.73 33.34 9.33
N SER A 40 -32.17 34.10 10.26
CA SER A 40 -31.97 35.55 10.18
C SER A 40 -30.64 35.91 9.50
N GLY A 41 -30.63 37.05 8.79
CA GLY A 41 -29.47 37.53 8.04
C GLY A 41 -28.33 38.12 8.89
N PRO A 42 -27.18 38.44 8.25
CA PRO A 42 -25.89 38.63 8.93
C PRO A 42 -25.66 40.03 9.55
N ARG A 43 -24.93 40.07 10.68
CA ARG A 43 -24.31 41.24 11.34
C ARG A 43 -23.03 40.77 12.09
N PRO A 44 -22.10 41.66 12.53
CA PRO A 44 -21.14 42.32 11.63
C PRO A 44 -19.67 42.28 12.13
N ARG A 45 -18.70 42.63 11.26
CA ARG A 45 -17.35 43.11 11.67
C ARG A 45 -17.48 44.54 12.22
N PRO A 46 -16.66 45.02 13.20
CA PRO A 46 -15.21 45.28 13.03
C PRO A 46 -14.41 45.14 14.37
N PRO A 47 -13.19 45.71 14.57
CA PRO A 47 -12.23 46.33 13.64
C PRO A 47 -10.80 45.73 13.66
N ILE A 48 -10.01 46.13 12.67
CA ILE A 48 -8.55 45.90 12.58
C ILE A 48 -7.81 47.01 13.35
N ARG A 49 -6.68 46.69 14.02
CA ARG A 49 -5.75 47.69 14.57
C ARG A 49 -4.31 47.46 14.08
N ARG A 50 -3.65 48.52 13.61
CA ARG A 50 -2.22 48.55 13.20
C ARG A 50 -1.42 49.39 14.19
N SER A 51 -0.27 48.85 14.65
CA SER A 51 0.84 49.58 15.29
C SER A 51 2.04 48.62 15.39
N SER A 52 3.13 48.70 14.61
CA SER A 52 4.15 49.77 14.48
C SER A 52 5.34 49.61 15.45
N ARG A 53 6.40 48.97 14.94
CA ARG A 53 7.86 49.10 15.24
C ARG A 53 8.37 49.60 16.62
N SER A 54 9.44 48.90 17.04
CA SER A 54 10.62 49.38 17.79
C SER A 54 10.52 49.61 19.30
N GLY A 55 11.66 49.39 19.98
CA GLY A 55 11.85 49.54 21.42
C GLY A 55 12.89 48.53 21.93
N SER A 56 14.06 49.00 22.37
CA SER A 56 15.20 48.14 22.74
C SER A 56 15.71 48.41 24.15
N SER A 57 16.10 47.34 24.85
CA SER A 57 17.24 47.25 25.77
C SER A 57 17.12 47.71 27.26
N VAL A 58 17.94 47.04 28.10
CA VAL A 58 18.70 47.56 29.27
C VAL A 58 18.08 47.55 30.71
N PHE A 59 18.47 46.48 31.44
CA PHE A 59 19.09 46.44 32.81
C PHE A 59 18.34 46.60 34.16
N SER A 60 18.98 45.94 35.15
CA SER A 60 18.96 46.09 36.62
C SER A 60 17.79 45.44 37.39
N THR A 61 17.90 44.43 38.28
CA THR A 61 18.92 43.76 39.16
C THR A 61 18.78 44.06 40.66
N LYS A 62 18.98 42.99 41.49
CA LYS A 62 19.14 42.94 42.97
C LYS A 62 17.84 43.10 43.80
N ASN A 63 17.61 42.44 44.96
CA ASN A 63 18.38 41.48 45.81
C ASN A 63 17.39 40.41 46.39
N LEU A 64 17.74 39.17 46.77
CA LEU A 64 18.49 38.68 47.97
C LEU A 64 17.91 39.19 49.32
N THR A 65 17.68 38.41 50.39
CA THR A 65 18.25 37.14 50.95
C THR A 65 17.14 36.23 51.56
N ALA A 66 17.23 34.93 51.93
CA ALA A 66 18.26 33.87 52.10
C ALA A 66 18.58 33.44 53.57
N ALA A 67 18.30 32.16 53.92
CA ALA A 67 18.82 31.33 55.04
C ALA A 67 18.38 29.84 54.81
N VAL A 68 19.19 28.76 54.79
CA VAL A 68 20.22 28.16 55.72
C VAL A 68 19.56 27.24 56.78
N SER A 69 19.96 25.99 57.06
CA SER A 69 21.25 25.24 57.03
C SER A 69 21.14 23.84 56.35
N MET A 70 22.16 23.18 55.76
CA MET A 70 23.60 22.92 56.11
C MET A 70 23.78 21.85 57.21
N VAL A 71 24.74 20.90 57.18
CA VAL A 71 25.90 20.64 56.27
C VAL A 71 25.78 19.21 55.65
N SER A 72 26.73 18.28 55.35
CA SER A 72 28.20 18.03 55.48
C SER A 72 28.57 16.83 54.52
N ALA A 73 29.80 16.40 54.19
CA ALA A 73 31.17 16.91 54.36
C ALA A 73 32.22 16.16 53.48
N LYS A 74 33.20 16.90 52.91
CA LYS A 74 34.68 16.64 52.83
C LYS A 74 35.25 15.42 52.02
N GLN A 75 36.43 15.49 51.37
CA GLN A 75 37.43 16.58 51.15
C GLN A 75 38.34 16.33 49.90
N ALA A 76 39.12 17.34 49.47
CA ALA A 76 40.17 17.30 48.43
C ALA A 76 41.49 17.95 48.95
N PRO A 77 42.67 17.91 48.25
CA PRO A 77 43.12 19.04 47.35
C PRO A 77 44.14 18.65 46.20
N LEU A 78 44.22 19.30 45.01
CA LEU A 78 45.04 20.46 44.53
C LEU A 78 46.60 20.27 44.43
N ASN A 79 47.43 20.81 43.48
CA ASN A 79 47.25 21.47 42.15
C ASN A 79 48.56 21.47 41.24
N PRO A 80 49.15 22.54 40.59
CA PRO A 80 49.24 22.66 39.10
C PRO A 80 50.58 23.04 38.35
N LYS A 81 50.62 22.76 37.01
CA LYS A 81 51.20 23.58 35.86
C LYS A 81 52.76 23.75 35.72
N PRO A 82 53.32 24.32 34.61
CA PRO A 82 53.08 24.08 33.16
C PRO A 82 54.32 24.16 32.17
N LYS A 83 54.14 23.67 30.91
CA LYS A 83 54.70 24.13 29.60
C LYS A 83 56.22 24.09 29.20
N GLN A 84 56.46 23.31 28.12
CA GLN A 84 57.16 23.59 26.83
C GLN A 84 58.71 23.69 26.66
N ALA A 85 59.16 23.00 25.58
CA ALA A 85 60.29 23.26 24.65
C ALA A 85 61.75 22.87 25.01
N GLY A 86 62.49 22.38 24.00
CA GLY A 86 63.95 22.16 24.04
C GLY A 86 64.41 20.82 23.43
N SER A 87 65.23 20.84 22.37
CA SER A 87 65.72 19.64 21.65
C SER A 87 67.18 19.29 21.92
N SER A 88 67.55 18.00 21.92
CA SER A 88 68.91 17.53 21.61
C SER A 88 68.97 16.03 21.24
N ASN A 89 70.04 15.64 20.54
CA ASN A 89 70.42 14.28 20.08
C ASN A 89 71.92 14.08 20.38
N PRO A 90 72.45 12.84 20.61
CA PRO A 90 73.22 12.15 19.53
C PRO A 90 73.24 10.57 19.62
N VAL A 91 73.16 9.78 18.52
CA VAL A 91 74.27 9.13 17.69
C VAL A 91 74.94 7.88 18.35
N PRO A 92 75.55 6.88 17.65
CA PRO A 92 75.59 6.44 16.21
C PRO A 92 74.84 5.08 16.06
N PRO A 93 75.27 4.02 15.30
CA PRO A 93 75.98 3.84 14.00
C PRO A 93 75.08 3.07 12.98
N SER A 94 75.47 2.32 11.92
CA SER A 94 76.73 2.12 11.14
C SER A 94 76.42 2.07 9.60
N ALA A 95 77.44 1.94 8.73
CA ALA A 95 77.38 2.04 7.25
C ALA A 95 76.59 0.89 6.53
N GLY A 96 76.23 0.91 5.23
CA GLY A 96 76.50 1.74 4.04
C GLY A 96 76.59 0.82 2.77
N PRO A 97 76.81 1.28 1.50
CA PRO A 97 76.90 2.64 0.96
C PRO A 97 76.08 2.94 -0.33
N SER A 98 75.98 4.23 -0.67
CA SER A 98 75.82 4.91 -2.00
C SER A 98 75.32 4.20 -3.28
N HIS A 99 74.46 4.91 -4.04
CA HIS A 99 74.86 5.53 -5.33
C HIS A 99 74.10 6.86 -5.58
N ARG A 100 74.55 7.69 -6.53
CA ARG A 100 74.15 9.11 -6.72
C ARG A 100 73.49 9.40 -8.08
N LYS A 101 72.40 10.21 -8.06
CA LYS A 101 72.12 11.50 -8.77
C LYS A 101 72.60 11.74 -10.24
N PRO A 102 72.02 12.68 -11.03
CA PRO A 102 70.78 13.48 -10.86
C PRO A 102 69.85 13.61 -12.11
N ASN A 103 68.76 14.38 -11.97
CA ASN A 103 67.95 15.06 -13.01
C ASN A 103 68.66 16.42 -13.40
N PRO A 104 68.17 17.39 -14.23
CA PRO A 104 66.81 17.58 -14.79
C PRO A 104 66.69 18.26 -16.20
N GLN A 105 65.45 18.69 -16.55
CA GLN A 105 65.07 19.75 -17.52
C GLN A 105 65.19 19.43 -19.04
N HIS A 106 64.32 19.93 -19.95
CA HIS A 106 63.11 20.76 -19.81
C HIS A 106 62.11 20.56 -20.98
N ARG A 107 60.84 20.97 -20.77
CA ARG A 107 59.88 21.55 -21.76
C ARG A 107 58.74 20.68 -22.36
N ILE A 108 57.63 20.64 -21.61
CA ILE A 108 56.22 20.80 -22.05
C ILE A 108 55.68 19.90 -23.18
N SER A 109 54.81 18.96 -22.80
CA SER A 109 53.66 18.50 -23.60
C SER A 109 52.44 18.28 -22.68
N LYS A 110 51.23 18.18 -23.25
CA LYS A 110 49.96 18.12 -22.47
C LYS A 110 49.79 16.73 -21.83
N PRO A 111 49.26 16.62 -20.59
CA PRO A 111 49.02 15.32 -19.96
C PRO A 111 47.78 14.62 -20.53
N THR A 112 48.01 13.50 -21.22
CA THR A 112 47.00 12.47 -21.47
C THR A 112 47.18 11.30 -20.49
N GLY A 113 46.11 10.88 -19.81
CA GLY A 113 46.08 9.70 -18.94
C GLY A 113 44.69 9.59 -18.30
N SER A 114 43.88 8.57 -18.60
CA SER A 114 44.09 7.14 -18.31
C SER A 114 44.09 6.85 -16.80
N ILE A 115 42.89 6.60 -16.26
CA ILE A 115 42.70 6.18 -14.86
C ILE A 115 42.93 4.66 -14.79
N GLY A 116 44.17 4.26 -14.50
CA GLY A 116 44.54 2.86 -14.38
C GLY A 116 44.36 2.29 -12.96
N SER A 117 43.81 1.08 -12.88
CA SER A 117 43.92 0.13 -11.76
C SER A 117 43.51 0.62 -10.35
N ARG A 118 42.26 0.34 -9.96
CA ARG A 118 41.94 0.14 -8.54
C ARG A 118 42.47 -1.24 -8.12
N LYS A 119 43.28 -1.30 -7.07
CA LYS A 119 43.73 -2.58 -6.50
C LYS A 119 42.53 -3.39 -5.99
N ALA A 120 42.56 -4.70 -6.17
CA ALA A 120 41.57 -5.60 -5.61
C ALA A 120 41.58 -5.55 -4.08
N PHE A 121 40.41 -5.45 -3.47
CA PHE A 121 40.22 -5.85 -2.08
C PHE A 121 40.04 -7.36 -2.00
N ALA A 122 40.59 -7.98 -0.95
CA ALA A 122 40.55 -9.43 -0.78
C ALA A 122 39.12 -9.93 -0.47
N LYS A 123 38.85 -11.20 -0.80
CA LYS A 123 37.64 -11.90 -0.31
C LYS A 123 37.67 -11.95 1.22
N ILE A 124 36.82 -11.16 1.87
CA ILE A 124 36.38 -11.44 3.24
C ILE A 124 35.25 -12.46 3.10
N GLY A 125 35.58 -13.74 3.33
CA GLY A 125 34.59 -14.79 3.49
C GLY A 125 33.95 -14.69 4.87
N GLY A 126 32.62 -14.76 4.94
CA GLY A 126 31.87 -14.45 6.16
C GLY A 126 31.25 -13.06 6.08
N MET A 127 30.27 -12.89 5.17
CA MET A 127 29.24 -11.89 5.41
C MET A 127 28.32 -12.42 6.50
N GLU A 128 28.16 -11.61 7.54
CA GLU A 128 27.06 -11.68 8.50
C GLU A 128 25.72 -11.72 7.72
N PRO A 129 24.69 -12.47 8.17
CA PRO A 129 23.41 -12.50 7.47
C PRO A 129 22.80 -11.10 7.37
N PRO A 130 21.96 -10.83 6.35
CA PRO A 130 21.30 -9.53 6.22
C PRO A 130 20.54 -9.17 7.50
N VAL A 131 20.65 -7.89 7.89
CA VAL A 131 20.32 -7.36 9.23
C VAL A 131 19.01 -7.93 9.77
N GLN A 132 19.11 -8.66 10.88
CA GLN A 132 17.95 -9.27 11.52
C GLN A 132 17.10 -8.23 12.25
N SER A 133 15.86 -8.07 11.80
CA SER A 133 14.76 -7.31 12.40
C SER A 133 15.04 -5.86 12.78
N PHE A 134 14.46 -4.92 12.02
CA PHE A 134 14.41 -3.51 12.42
C PHE A 134 13.41 -3.29 13.56
N TYR A 135 12.36 -4.10 13.66
CA TYR A 135 11.23 -3.87 14.56
C TYR A 135 11.35 -4.65 15.88
N GLY A 136 12.22 -4.16 16.77
CA GLY A 136 12.30 -4.61 18.16
C GLY A 136 11.07 -4.27 19.02
N ALA A 137 11.15 -4.51 20.33
CA ALA A 137 10.10 -4.07 21.27
C ALA A 137 10.07 -2.54 21.45
N GLU A 138 11.23 -1.89 21.33
CA GLU A 138 11.39 -0.43 21.42
C GLU A 138 11.29 0.24 20.04
N PRO A 139 10.66 1.42 19.91
CA PRO A 139 10.60 2.16 18.65
C PRO A 139 11.98 2.65 18.17
N ILE A 140 12.22 2.63 16.86
CA ILE A 140 13.48 3.14 16.28
C ILE A 140 13.53 4.66 16.35
N ALA A 141 14.63 5.20 16.91
CA ALA A 141 14.97 6.62 16.81
C ALA A 141 15.56 6.94 15.43
N LEU A 142 14.83 7.75 14.64
CA LEU A 142 15.24 8.13 13.28
C LEU A 142 16.22 9.33 13.29
N PRO A 143 16.84 9.69 12.15
CA PRO A 143 17.66 10.90 12.05
C PRO A 143 16.91 12.20 12.45
N THR A 144 17.65 13.18 12.96
CA THR A 144 17.10 14.45 13.52
C THR A 144 16.20 15.25 12.57
N ARG A 145 16.28 15.00 11.25
CA ARG A 145 15.35 15.57 10.26
C ARG A 145 13.88 15.20 10.52
N PHE A 146 13.57 14.06 11.15
CA PHE A 146 12.20 13.64 11.44
C PHE A 146 11.56 14.42 12.60
N ALA A 147 12.32 14.79 13.63
CA ALA A 147 11.89 15.77 14.62
C ALA A 147 11.54 17.12 13.96
N ASN A 148 12.35 17.57 12.99
CA ASN A 148 12.09 18.79 12.22
C ASN A 148 10.95 18.64 11.19
N ILE A 149 10.57 17.43 10.78
CA ILE A 149 9.36 17.17 9.98
C ILE A 149 8.14 17.31 10.89
N LYS A 150 8.09 16.54 11.99
CA LYS A 150 7.02 16.60 13.00
C LYS A 150 6.76 18.04 13.45
N ARG A 151 7.79 18.75 13.93
CA ARG A 151 7.65 20.16 14.38
C ARG A 151 7.06 21.09 13.31
N ARG A 152 7.33 20.87 12.02
CA ARG A 152 6.77 21.70 10.92
C ARG A 152 5.31 21.37 10.57
N LEU A 153 4.90 20.10 10.64
CA LEU A 153 3.54 19.68 10.29
C LEU A 153 2.47 20.34 11.19
N ILE A 154 2.77 20.44 12.49
CA ILE A 154 1.86 20.97 13.52
C ILE A 154 2.11 22.44 13.88
N GLN A 155 3.06 23.12 13.22
CA GLN A 155 3.51 24.46 13.63
C GLN A 155 2.39 25.51 13.57
N GLY A 156 2.05 26.11 14.71
CA GLY A 156 0.94 27.07 14.83
C GLY A 156 -0.45 26.41 14.77
N LYS A 157 -0.51 25.09 14.97
CA LYS A 157 -1.72 24.26 14.99
C LYS A 157 -1.80 23.39 16.26
N GLU A 158 -0.92 23.60 17.23
CA GLU A 158 -0.66 22.71 18.36
C GLU A 158 -1.91 22.43 19.21
N ASP A 159 -2.64 23.49 19.61
CA ASP A 159 -3.91 23.39 20.36
C ASP A 159 -4.98 22.57 19.60
N ALA A 160 -5.04 22.75 18.28
CA ALA A 160 -6.00 22.04 17.42
C ALA A 160 -5.63 20.55 17.29
N ILE A 161 -4.34 20.23 17.24
CA ILE A 161 -3.83 18.87 17.20
C ILE A 161 -4.11 18.15 18.53
N GLU A 162 -3.85 18.75 19.70
CA GLU A 162 -4.21 18.14 21.00
C GLU A 162 -5.73 17.95 21.13
N ALA A 163 -6.52 18.96 20.77
CA ALA A 163 -7.98 18.85 20.78
C ALA A 163 -8.47 17.73 19.84
N SER A 164 -7.82 17.53 18.69
CA SER A 164 -8.19 16.48 17.72
C SER A 164 -7.86 15.09 18.21
N TRP A 165 -6.71 14.92 18.88
CA TRP A 165 -6.28 13.65 19.48
C TRP A 165 -7.25 13.20 20.56
N ARG A 166 -7.67 14.12 21.45
CA ARG A 166 -8.69 13.84 22.47
C ARG A 166 -10.02 13.36 21.87
N ARG A 167 -10.50 13.98 20.78
CA ARG A 167 -11.70 13.53 20.04
C ARG A 167 -11.48 12.17 19.38
N LEU A 168 -10.30 11.94 18.79
CA LEU A 168 -9.95 10.69 18.11
C LEU A 168 -9.88 9.50 19.07
N LEU A 169 -9.30 9.66 20.26
CA LEU A 169 -9.22 8.58 21.25
C LEU A 169 -10.60 8.15 21.76
N VAL A 170 -11.55 9.08 21.90
CA VAL A 170 -12.96 8.75 22.19
C VAL A 170 -13.59 7.99 21.02
N ALA A 171 -13.46 8.51 19.80
CA ALA A 171 -14.01 7.85 18.61
C ALA A 171 -13.46 6.43 18.40
N LEU A 172 -12.16 6.21 18.66
CA LEU A 172 -11.52 4.90 18.61
C LEU A 172 -12.05 3.94 19.69
N LYS A 173 -12.29 4.41 20.92
CA LYS A 173 -12.83 3.58 21.98
C LYS A 173 -14.19 2.98 21.59
N ASP A 174 -15.06 3.80 21.01
CA ASP A 174 -16.38 3.40 20.55
C ASP A 174 -16.30 2.52 19.28
N GLU A 175 -15.41 2.86 18.35
CA GLU A 175 -15.15 2.07 17.13
C GLU A 175 -14.64 0.66 17.44
N ILE A 176 -13.64 0.54 18.32
CA ILE A 176 -13.04 -0.75 18.68
C ILE A 176 -14.06 -1.62 19.44
N ALA A 177 -14.96 -1.02 20.22
CA ALA A 177 -16.09 -1.72 20.81
C ALA A 177 -17.10 -2.21 19.74
N HIS A 178 -17.42 -1.38 18.75
CA HIS A 178 -18.28 -1.76 17.61
C HIS A 178 -17.67 -2.90 16.79
N ILE A 179 -16.39 -2.81 16.42
CA ILE A 179 -15.67 -3.83 15.66
C ILE A 179 -15.63 -5.16 16.43
N HIS A 180 -15.28 -5.12 17.72
CA HIS A 180 -15.23 -6.31 18.56
C HIS A 180 -16.59 -7.00 18.74
N ALA A 181 -17.69 -6.24 18.75
CA ALA A 181 -19.05 -6.76 18.94
C ALA A 181 -19.66 -7.42 17.70
N HIS A 182 -19.17 -7.12 16.49
CA HIS A 182 -19.72 -7.62 15.23
C HIS A 182 -18.75 -8.52 14.45
N GLY A 183 -17.44 -8.32 14.60
CA GLY A 183 -16.43 -9.14 13.93
C GLY A 183 -16.60 -9.17 12.40
N THR A 184 -16.60 -10.39 11.85
CA THR A 184 -16.63 -10.66 10.41
C THR A 184 -17.91 -10.18 9.71
N ASP A 185 -19.01 -9.99 10.45
CA ASP A 185 -20.27 -9.46 9.90
C ASP A 185 -20.15 -8.00 9.39
N LEU A 186 -19.07 -7.30 9.74
CA LEU A 186 -18.77 -5.97 9.19
C LEU A 186 -18.21 -5.99 7.76
N ILE A 187 -17.83 -7.16 7.23
CA ILE A 187 -17.14 -7.27 5.95
C ILE A 187 -18.16 -7.60 4.85
N PRO A 188 -18.61 -6.61 4.03
CA PRO A 188 -19.65 -6.85 3.04
C PRO A 188 -19.19 -7.81 1.94
N ALA A 189 -20.14 -8.61 1.47
CA ALA A 189 -19.98 -9.49 0.31
C ALA A 189 -21.06 -9.21 -0.74
N ILE A 190 -20.71 -9.36 -2.02
CA ILE A 190 -21.63 -9.28 -3.16
C ILE A 190 -21.25 -10.32 -4.21
N ASP A 191 -22.23 -10.93 -4.88
CA ASP A 191 -21.97 -11.85 -5.98
C ASP A 191 -21.54 -11.09 -7.25
N PHE A 192 -20.63 -11.66 -8.06
CA PHE A 192 -20.16 -11.03 -9.31
C PHE A 192 -21.27 -10.86 -10.37
N SER A 193 -22.38 -11.60 -10.25
CA SER A 193 -23.61 -11.35 -11.01
C SER A 193 -24.30 -10.03 -10.65
N ASP A 194 -24.20 -9.64 -9.38
CA ASP A 194 -24.97 -8.55 -8.76
C ASP A 194 -24.29 -7.18 -8.82
N ILE A 195 -23.05 -7.08 -9.31
CA ILE A 195 -22.31 -5.80 -9.39
C ILE A 195 -22.93 -4.75 -10.35
N ASN A 196 -24.03 -5.10 -11.03
CA ASN A 196 -24.85 -4.19 -11.84
C ASN A 196 -26.20 -3.82 -11.16
N ASP A 197 -26.56 -4.44 -10.04
CA ASP A 197 -27.82 -4.21 -9.31
C ASP A 197 -27.69 -2.95 -8.44
N PRO A 198 -28.41 -1.85 -8.71
CA PRO A 198 -28.19 -0.59 -8.01
C PRO A 198 -28.49 -0.63 -6.51
N GLU A 199 -29.42 -1.49 -6.06
CA GLU A 199 -29.81 -1.57 -4.65
C GLU A 199 -28.75 -2.36 -3.85
N LYS A 200 -28.30 -3.50 -4.40
CA LYS A 200 -27.22 -4.29 -3.79
C LYS A 200 -25.88 -3.55 -3.80
N VAL A 201 -25.56 -2.87 -4.90
CA VAL A 201 -24.34 -2.06 -5.02
C VAL A 201 -24.34 -0.89 -4.03
N ALA A 202 -25.48 -0.21 -3.82
CA ALA A 202 -25.54 0.93 -2.90
C ALA A 202 -25.29 0.55 -1.42
N ASP A 203 -25.83 -0.59 -0.94
CA ASP A 203 -25.55 -1.04 0.43
C ASP A 203 -24.14 -1.64 0.56
N PHE A 204 -23.66 -2.38 -0.44
CA PHE A 204 -22.28 -2.84 -0.50
C PHE A 204 -21.28 -1.67 -0.46
N GLU A 205 -21.49 -0.64 -1.28
CA GLU A 205 -20.63 0.55 -1.34
C GLU A 205 -20.60 1.30 -0.01
N LYS A 206 -21.77 1.48 0.62
CA LYS A 206 -21.90 2.09 1.95
C LYS A 206 -21.06 1.36 3.00
N HIS A 207 -21.09 0.02 3.00
CA HIS A 207 -20.32 -0.78 3.96
C HIS A 207 -18.82 -0.83 3.61
N LEU A 208 -18.46 -0.96 2.33
CA LEU A 208 -17.07 -0.88 1.86
C LEU A 208 -16.45 0.49 2.22
N LYS A 209 -17.17 1.59 1.97
CA LYS A 209 -16.71 2.95 2.31
C LYS A 209 -16.53 3.16 3.82
N ARG A 210 -17.31 2.47 4.64
CA ARG A 210 -17.24 2.52 6.11
C ARG A 210 -16.08 1.70 6.69
N TYR A 211 -15.87 0.50 6.16
CA TYR A 211 -15.04 -0.55 6.77
C TYR A 211 -13.75 -0.86 6.01
N GLY A 212 -13.54 -0.30 4.81
CA GLY A 212 -12.28 -0.41 4.07
C GLY A 212 -12.03 -1.74 3.34
N VAL A 213 -12.80 -2.79 3.63
CA VAL A 213 -12.63 -4.16 3.12
C VAL A 213 -13.93 -4.70 2.53
N ALA A 214 -13.85 -5.58 1.52
CA ALA A 214 -14.99 -6.33 1.00
C ALA A 214 -14.58 -7.61 0.25
N VAL A 215 -15.56 -8.49 0.02
CA VAL A 215 -15.43 -9.70 -0.83
C VAL A 215 -16.38 -9.61 -2.03
N VAL A 216 -15.88 -9.89 -3.23
CA VAL A 216 -16.73 -10.14 -4.41
C VAL A 216 -16.69 -11.64 -4.72
N ARG A 217 -17.85 -12.30 -4.63
CA ARG A 217 -17.98 -13.76 -4.74
C ARG A 217 -18.04 -14.19 -6.21
N GLY A 218 -17.40 -15.32 -6.53
CA GLY A 218 -17.52 -15.97 -7.84
C GLY A 218 -17.09 -15.12 -9.06
N VAL A 219 -16.06 -14.28 -8.91
CA VAL A 219 -15.47 -13.50 -10.04
C VAL A 219 -14.89 -14.40 -11.12
N VAL A 220 -14.42 -15.58 -10.74
CA VAL A 220 -13.92 -16.64 -11.63
C VAL A 220 -14.65 -17.95 -11.31
N SER A 221 -14.84 -18.82 -12.30
CA SER A 221 -15.48 -20.14 -12.06
C SER A 221 -14.51 -21.12 -11.42
N GLN A 222 -15.03 -22.03 -10.58
CA GLN A 222 -14.24 -23.09 -9.92
C GLN A 222 -13.52 -23.99 -10.93
N THR A 223 -14.10 -24.21 -12.11
CA THR A 223 -13.46 -24.92 -13.23
C THR A 223 -12.19 -24.19 -13.68
N GLN A 224 -12.29 -22.87 -13.89
CA GLN A 224 -11.16 -22.06 -14.36
C GLN A 224 -10.05 -21.93 -13.31
N THR A 225 -10.38 -21.83 -12.02
CA THR A 225 -9.36 -21.85 -10.96
C THR A 225 -8.70 -23.21 -10.82
N THR A 226 -9.45 -24.31 -10.99
CA THR A 226 -8.89 -25.68 -10.99
C THR A 226 -7.87 -25.86 -12.13
N THR A 227 -8.19 -25.39 -13.33
CA THR A 227 -7.25 -25.35 -14.47
C THR A 227 -5.99 -24.57 -14.12
N TRP A 228 -6.13 -23.34 -13.63
CA TRP A 228 -4.98 -22.48 -13.28
C TRP A 228 -4.10 -23.05 -12.15
N ILE A 229 -4.69 -23.75 -11.16
CA ILE A 229 -3.93 -24.48 -10.15
C ILE A 229 -3.13 -25.62 -10.79
N SER A 230 -3.75 -26.41 -11.68
CA SER A 230 -3.07 -27.52 -12.37
C SER A 230 -1.91 -27.03 -13.21
N GLU A 231 -2.14 -26.03 -14.07
CA GLU A 231 -1.12 -25.41 -14.93
C GLU A 231 0.03 -24.82 -14.11
N THR A 232 -0.30 -24.13 -13.00
CA THR A 232 0.71 -23.51 -12.13
C THR A 232 1.50 -24.55 -11.33
N ARG A 233 0.85 -25.64 -10.88
CA ARG A 233 1.55 -26.76 -10.24
C ARG A 233 2.48 -27.46 -11.23
N GLU A 234 2.05 -27.66 -12.47
CA GLU A 234 2.88 -28.26 -13.52
C GLU A 234 4.07 -27.36 -13.88
N TYR A 235 3.85 -26.05 -14.02
CA TYR A 235 4.89 -25.04 -14.24
C TYR A 235 5.92 -25.02 -13.10
N ILE A 236 5.49 -25.05 -11.84
CA ILE A 236 6.39 -25.13 -10.68
C ILE A 236 7.15 -26.46 -10.66
N THR A 237 6.45 -27.58 -10.92
CA THR A 237 7.06 -28.92 -10.93
C THR A 237 8.12 -29.07 -12.02
N ARG A 238 7.88 -28.50 -13.21
CA ARG A 238 8.81 -28.48 -14.35
C ARG A 238 10.04 -27.61 -14.08
N ASN A 239 9.85 -26.45 -13.45
CA ASN A 239 10.90 -25.44 -13.25
C ASN A 239 11.55 -25.47 -11.85
N ARG A 240 11.27 -26.52 -11.06
CA ARG A 240 11.67 -26.74 -9.65
C ARG A 240 13.13 -26.43 -9.28
N ASP A 241 14.06 -26.57 -10.21
CA ASP A 241 15.50 -26.42 -9.98
C ASP A 241 16.02 -25.01 -10.38
N HIS A 242 15.13 -24.15 -10.89
CA HIS A 242 15.34 -22.71 -11.11
C HIS A 242 14.64 -21.85 -10.04
N ILE A 243 13.59 -22.38 -9.42
CA ILE A 243 12.82 -21.72 -8.37
C ILE A 243 13.62 -21.68 -7.06
N LYS A 244 13.87 -20.48 -6.53
CA LYS A 244 14.48 -20.32 -5.20
C LYS A 244 13.43 -20.66 -4.12
N PRO A 245 13.83 -21.33 -3.02
CA PRO A 245 12.91 -21.63 -1.93
C PRO A 245 12.45 -20.33 -1.25
N PRO A 246 11.17 -20.26 -0.79
CA PRO A 246 10.68 -19.19 0.06
C PRO A 246 11.56 -18.90 1.29
N VAL A 247 11.50 -17.67 1.79
CA VAL A 247 12.19 -17.28 3.02
C VAL A 247 11.60 -18.03 4.23
N PRO A 248 12.41 -18.57 5.18
CA PRO A 248 11.90 -19.37 6.30
C PRO A 248 10.89 -18.66 7.22
N GLN A 249 10.88 -17.32 7.22
CA GLN A 249 9.95 -16.48 7.98
C GLN A 249 8.55 -16.41 7.35
N ASP A 250 8.43 -16.66 6.04
CA ASP A 250 7.15 -16.70 5.32
C ASP A 250 7.15 -17.83 4.27
N PRO A 251 7.21 -19.11 4.70
CA PRO A 251 7.54 -20.25 3.83
C PRO A 251 6.44 -20.58 2.81
N THR A 252 5.29 -19.92 2.88
CA THR A 252 4.15 -20.10 1.98
C THR A 252 4.10 -19.05 0.87
N CYS A 253 4.92 -17.98 0.93
CA CYS A 253 4.95 -16.94 -0.10
C CYS A 253 6.06 -17.21 -1.13
N PHE A 254 5.68 -17.32 -2.40
CA PHE A 254 6.56 -17.67 -3.50
C PHE A 254 6.92 -16.44 -4.32
N ASP A 255 8.23 -16.23 -4.47
CA ASP A 255 8.87 -15.17 -5.25
C ASP A 255 8.80 -15.45 -6.78
N LEU A 256 7.59 -15.75 -7.27
CA LEU A 256 7.24 -15.93 -8.68
C LEU A 256 6.18 -14.90 -9.06
N PHE A 257 6.22 -14.44 -10.32
CA PHE A 257 5.43 -13.33 -10.82
C PHE A 257 4.67 -13.68 -12.09
N TRP A 258 5.16 -14.62 -12.90
CA TRP A 258 4.70 -14.89 -14.26
C TRP A 258 4.19 -16.32 -14.45
N THR A 259 3.68 -16.96 -13.39
CA THR A 259 3.00 -18.26 -13.49
C THR A 259 1.77 -18.20 -14.42
N PRO A 260 1.31 -19.34 -15.00
CA PRO A 260 0.07 -19.42 -15.77
C PRO A 260 -1.12 -18.74 -15.09
N ALA A 261 -1.36 -19.03 -13.80
CA ALA A 261 -2.41 -18.37 -13.03
C ALA A 261 -2.24 -16.84 -12.97
N GLN A 262 -1.05 -16.35 -12.55
CA GLN A 262 -0.81 -14.90 -12.40
C GLN A 262 -0.98 -14.13 -13.71
N CYS A 263 -0.50 -14.68 -14.82
CA CYS A 263 -0.65 -14.07 -16.14
C CYS A 263 -2.11 -14.09 -16.61
N ALA A 264 -2.81 -15.21 -16.47
CA ALA A 264 -4.22 -15.31 -16.86
C ALA A 264 -5.13 -14.41 -16.01
N ILE A 265 -4.96 -14.38 -14.69
CA ILE A 265 -5.76 -13.56 -13.75
C ILE A 265 -5.65 -12.07 -14.08
N ARG A 266 -4.43 -11.57 -14.31
CA ARG A 266 -4.18 -10.15 -14.67
C ARG A 266 -4.72 -9.77 -16.06
N ALA A 267 -5.02 -10.75 -16.92
CA ALA A 267 -5.66 -10.55 -18.21
C ALA A 267 -7.18 -10.82 -18.19
N HIS A 268 -7.70 -11.52 -17.18
CA HIS A 268 -9.02 -12.13 -17.22
C HIS A 268 -10.15 -11.09 -17.26
N PRO A 269 -11.09 -11.15 -18.24
CA PRO A 269 -12.12 -10.13 -18.42
C PRO A 269 -12.98 -9.86 -17.18
N ALA A 270 -13.30 -10.89 -16.38
CA ALA A 270 -14.07 -10.71 -15.15
C ALA A 270 -13.26 -10.02 -14.03
N VAL A 271 -11.96 -10.29 -13.94
CA VAL A 271 -11.06 -9.64 -12.97
C VAL A 271 -10.89 -8.15 -13.32
N LEU A 272 -10.63 -7.84 -14.59
CA LEU A 272 -10.58 -6.47 -15.07
C LEU A 272 -11.93 -5.74 -14.90
N ARG A 273 -13.07 -6.43 -15.07
CA ARG A 273 -14.42 -5.88 -14.81
C ARG A 273 -14.63 -5.53 -13.33
N VAL A 274 -14.33 -6.44 -12.40
CA VAL A 274 -14.52 -6.18 -10.95
C VAL A 274 -13.55 -5.11 -10.44
N GLN A 275 -12.29 -5.08 -10.92
CA GLN A 275 -11.35 -4.02 -10.56
C GLN A 275 -11.81 -2.64 -11.02
N LYS A 276 -12.24 -2.52 -12.29
CA LYS A 276 -12.82 -1.28 -12.84
C LYS A 276 -14.05 -0.82 -12.04
N TRP A 277 -14.91 -1.76 -11.64
CA TRP A 277 -16.09 -1.47 -10.84
C TRP A 277 -15.72 -1.01 -9.42
N ALA A 278 -14.84 -1.72 -8.72
CA ALA A 278 -14.40 -1.35 -7.37
C ALA A 278 -13.70 0.02 -7.33
N MET A 279 -12.86 0.33 -8.33
CA MET A 279 -12.22 1.65 -8.45
C MET A 279 -13.20 2.78 -8.78
N SER A 280 -14.42 2.49 -9.22
CA SER A 280 -15.43 3.53 -9.46
C SER A 280 -16.04 4.13 -8.18
N PHE A 281 -15.87 3.48 -7.02
CA PHE A 281 -16.29 4.00 -5.72
C PHE A 281 -15.41 5.13 -5.18
N TRP A 282 -14.25 5.39 -5.79
CA TRP A 282 -13.35 6.48 -5.40
C TRP A 282 -13.80 7.82 -5.97
N GLU A 283 -14.26 8.72 -5.09
CA GLU A 283 -14.79 10.02 -5.47
C GLU A 283 -13.68 11.06 -5.59
N THR A 284 -13.43 11.54 -6.81
CA THR A 284 -12.71 12.82 -6.98
C THR A 284 -13.66 13.96 -6.67
N LYS A 285 -13.23 14.92 -5.86
CA LYS A 285 -14.03 16.13 -5.58
C LYS A 285 -14.29 16.86 -6.89
N ALA A 286 -15.54 17.30 -7.12
CA ALA A 286 -16.00 17.72 -8.45
C ALA A 286 -15.26 18.94 -9.08
N ILE A 287 -14.48 19.69 -8.29
CA ILE A 287 -13.60 20.78 -8.78
C ILE A 287 -12.26 20.21 -9.28
N ASP A 288 -11.80 19.12 -8.66
CA ASP A 288 -10.53 18.46 -8.95
C ASP A 288 -10.66 17.37 -10.02
N ALA A 289 -11.85 16.79 -10.24
CA ALA A 289 -12.07 15.64 -11.13
C ALA A 289 -11.50 15.78 -12.57
N ASP A 290 -11.63 16.96 -13.19
CA ASP A 290 -11.02 17.23 -14.52
C ASP A 290 -9.49 17.40 -14.47
N ILE A 291 -8.94 17.68 -13.27
CA ILE A 291 -7.52 17.98 -13.00
C ILE A 291 -6.80 16.75 -12.41
N SER A 292 -7.49 15.82 -11.75
CA SER A 292 -6.92 14.77 -10.90
C SER A 292 -5.92 13.86 -11.61
N ARG A 293 -6.03 13.67 -12.93
CA ARG A 293 -5.15 12.78 -13.74
C ARG A 293 -5.11 11.34 -13.21
N VAL A 294 -6.30 10.80 -12.91
CA VAL A 294 -6.55 9.38 -12.64
C VAL A 294 -7.66 8.87 -13.55
N ALA A 295 -7.51 7.65 -14.07
CA ALA A 295 -8.50 6.98 -14.89
C ALA A 295 -8.85 5.61 -14.28
N THR A 296 -9.84 5.62 -13.39
CA THR A 296 -10.38 4.42 -12.70
C THR A 296 -11.02 3.41 -13.67
N ARG A 297 -11.33 3.83 -14.90
CA ARG A 297 -11.83 2.97 -15.99
C ARG A 297 -10.82 1.93 -16.47
N PHE A 298 -9.53 2.19 -16.28
CA PHE A 298 -8.43 1.42 -16.88
C PHE A 298 -7.61 0.76 -15.76
N PRO A 299 -8.03 -0.42 -15.27
CA PRO A 299 -7.17 -1.24 -14.43
C PRO A 299 -5.87 -1.55 -15.16
N ILE A 300 -4.75 -1.29 -14.49
CA ILE A 300 -3.45 -1.80 -14.88
C ILE A 300 -3.06 -2.95 -13.94
N SER A 301 -2.27 -3.90 -14.43
CA SER A 301 -1.80 -5.01 -13.62
C SER A 301 -0.57 -4.63 -12.80
N TYR A 302 -0.45 -5.26 -11.63
CA TYR A 302 0.72 -5.18 -10.75
C TYR A 302 1.31 -6.59 -10.57
N ALA A 303 2.62 -6.69 -10.78
CA ALA A 303 3.38 -7.92 -10.72
C ALA A 303 3.79 -8.23 -9.27
N ASP A 304 2.81 -8.71 -8.51
CA ASP A 304 3.01 -9.27 -7.17
C ASP A 304 3.16 -10.79 -7.21
N ARG A 305 3.53 -11.33 -6.05
CA ARG A 305 3.84 -12.73 -5.76
C ARG A 305 2.59 -13.62 -5.70
N LEU A 306 2.75 -14.88 -5.29
CA LEU A 306 1.64 -15.75 -4.91
C LEU A 306 1.91 -16.47 -3.60
N ARG A 307 0.85 -16.95 -2.94
CA ARG A 307 0.93 -17.70 -1.68
C ARG A 307 0.34 -19.10 -1.87
N ILE A 308 1.08 -20.13 -1.47
CA ILE A 308 0.76 -21.54 -1.67
C ILE A 308 0.90 -22.29 -0.34
N HIS A 309 -0.17 -22.95 0.10
CA HIS A 309 -0.20 -23.79 1.30
C HIS A 309 -0.13 -25.27 0.88
N ASP A 310 0.99 -25.64 0.26
CA ASP A 310 1.33 -27.02 -0.09
C ASP A 310 2.83 -27.25 0.09
N GLY A 311 3.21 -27.84 1.23
CA GLY A 311 4.59 -28.21 1.51
C GLY A 311 5.17 -29.27 0.57
N SER A 312 4.33 -29.95 -0.23
CA SER A 312 4.79 -30.93 -1.23
C SER A 312 5.17 -30.31 -2.57
N ILE A 313 4.75 -29.08 -2.88
CA ILE A 313 4.88 -28.50 -4.24
C ILE A 313 6.34 -28.29 -4.68
N MET A 314 7.26 -28.11 -3.73
CA MET A 314 8.71 -28.03 -3.95
C MET A 314 9.46 -29.35 -3.69
N GLY A 315 8.76 -30.39 -3.23
CA GLY A 315 9.34 -31.67 -2.83
C GLY A 315 10.52 -31.52 -1.86
N THR A 316 11.69 -32.03 -2.24
CA THR A 316 12.95 -31.92 -1.48
C THR A 316 13.44 -30.49 -1.28
N ASN A 317 12.95 -29.53 -2.07
CA ASN A 317 13.39 -28.14 -2.07
C ASN A 317 12.47 -27.25 -1.21
N ALA A 318 11.49 -27.83 -0.50
CA ALA A 318 10.63 -27.09 0.42
C ALA A 318 11.41 -26.53 1.61
N ALA A 319 11.10 -25.29 2.01
CA ALA A 319 11.68 -24.72 3.23
C ALA A 319 11.18 -25.50 4.47
N PRO A 320 12.05 -25.85 5.43
CA PRO A 320 11.63 -26.55 6.64
C PRO A 320 10.68 -25.64 7.45
N PRO A 321 9.50 -26.13 7.88
CA PRO A 321 8.48 -25.28 8.47
C PRO A 321 8.91 -24.72 9.83
N GLN A 322 9.09 -23.41 9.91
CA GLN A 322 9.28 -22.71 11.19
C GLN A 322 7.92 -22.32 11.78
N VAL A 323 7.65 -22.79 13.00
CA VAL A 323 6.31 -22.82 13.62
C VAL A 323 5.86 -21.46 14.19
N ASN A 324 6.65 -20.38 14.01
CA ASN A 324 6.44 -19.08 14.66
C ASN A 324 6.72 -17.90 13.70
N GLY A 325 5.89 -17.70 12.68
CA GLY A 325 6.02 -16.62 11.70
C GLY A 325 4.70 -15.95 11.33
N ASN A 326 4.59 -14.65 11.62
CA ASN A 326 3.63 -13.79 10.91
C ASN A 326 4.23 -13.48 9.53
N SER A 327 3.44 -13.62 8.47
CA SER A 327 3.91 -13.40 7.08
C SER A 327 4.19 -11.93 6.76
N ALA A 328 3.77 -11.02 7.63
CA ALA A 328 4.27 -9.65 7.70
C ALA A 328 5.72 -9.66 8.20
N ALA A 329 6.68 -9.56 7.28
CA ALA A 329 8.13 -9.76 7.48
C ALA A 329 8.71 -9.14 8.78
N ASP A 330 9.77 -9.77 9.31
CA ASP A 330 10.24 -9.72 10.70
C ASP A 330 9.33 -10.46 11.71
N SER A 331 9.73 -11.69 12.04
CA SER A 331 9.26 -12.42 13.23
C SER A 331 10.33 -12.39 14.32
N LEU A 332 9.97 -11.87 15.51
CA LEU A 332 10.80 -11.98 16.71
C LEU A 332 10.27 -13.09 17.62
N THR A 333 10.94 -14.24 17.54
CA THR A 333 11.11 -15.23 18.62
C THR A 333 9.86 -15.63 19.42
N ALA A 334 9.08 -16.52 18.83
CA ALA A 334 8.67 -17.78 19.44
C ALA A 334 8.52 -17.81 20.99
N SER A 335 7.44 -17.25 21.51
CA SER A 335 6.82 -17.68 22.77
C SER A 335 5.32 -17.41 22.73
N SER A 336 4.53 -18.13 23.53
CA SER A 336 3.06 -18.11 23.49
C SER A 336 2.40 -16.81 24.00
N ALA A 337 3.14 -15.71 24.06
CA ALA A 337 2.70 -14.36 24.39
C ALA A 337 3.14 -13.34 23.32
N SER A 338 3.25 -13.79 22.06
CA SER A 338 3.72 -12.96 20.95
C SER A 338 2.83 -11.71 20.75
N THR A 339 3.47 -10.59 20.43
CA THR A 339 2.79 -9.31 20.16
C THR A 339 2.14 -9.38 18.79
N LEU A 340 0.85 -9.04 18.69
CA LEU A 340 0.19 -8.95 17.39
C LEU A 340 0.72 -7.75 16.59
N ILE A 341 0.92 -7.98 15.30
CA ILE A 341 1.42 -6.98 14.36
C ILE A 341 0.52 -6.98 13.13
N ALA A 342 0.07 -5.79 12.74
CA ALA A 342 -0.52 -5.50 11.45
C ALA A 342 0.41 -4.54 10.68
N GLN A 343 0.16 -4.35 9.38
CA GLN A 343 0.86 -3.41 8.54
C GLN A 343 -0.10 -2.59 7.66
N VAL A 344 0.38 -1.43 7.22
CA VAL A 344 -0.24 -0.62 6.18
C VAL A 344 0.83 -0.36 5.11
N ASP A 345 0.56 -0.76 3.88
CA ASP A 345 1.51 -0.68 2.77
C ASP A 345 1.56 0.73 2.14
N ASN A 346 2.08 0.81 0.92
CA ASN A 346 2.14 2.01 0.07
C ASN A 346 2.93 3.13 0.75
N GLY A 347 4.15 2.79 1.19
CA GLY A 347 5.05 3.65 1.94
C GLY A 347 4.91 3.53 3.45
N SER A 348 5.68 4.35 4.16
CA SER A 348 5.84 4.36 5.60
C SER A 348 6.14 5.79 6.05
N LEU A 349 7.41 6.22 6.07
CA LEU A 349 7.82 7.57 6.44
C LEU A 349 7.33 8.65 5.46
N GLU A 350 7.11 8.25 4.21
CA GLU A 350 6.50 9.03 3.13
C GLU A 350 5.21 9.73 3.58
N ARG A 351 4.47 9.15 4.53
CA ARG A 351 3.20 9.70 5.02
C ARG A 351 3.34 11.02 5.78
N TRP A 352 4.50 11.28 6.39
CA TRP A 352 4.83 12.55 7.05
C TRP A 352 5.74 13.46 6.21
N GLU A 353 6.31 12.96 5.11
CA GLU A 353 7.32 13.69 4.33
C GLU A 353 6.72 14.59 3.24
N PRO A 354 7.27 15.81 3.06
CA PRO A 354 6.77 16.77 2.06
C PRO A 354 6.97 16.30 0.62
N ASP A 355 7.99 15.47 0.37
CA ASP A 355 8.27 14.89 -0.95
C ASP A 355 7.49 13.57 -1.19
N GLY A 356 6.90 13.02 -0.13
CA GLY A 356 6.00 11.85 -0.13
C GLY A 356 4.54 12.30 -0.20
N TYR A 357 3.69 11.81 0.71
CA TYR A 357 2.25 12.14 0.72
C TYR A 357 1.97 13.62 1.00
N GLY A 358 2.91 14.35 1.64
CA GLY A 358 2.83 15.80 1.79
C GLY A 358 2.79 16.55 0.45
N ARG A 359 3.28 15.94 -0.64
CA ARG A 359 3.28 16.52 -1.98
C ARG A 359 1.89 16.66 -2.59
N GLY A 360 1.00 15.71 -2.29
CA GLY A 360 -0.42 15.77 -2.67
C GLY A 360 -1.33 16.26 -1.53
N GLY A 361 -0.81 16.38 -0.30
CA GLY A 361 -1.58 16.83 0.85
C GLY A 361 -2.60 15.81 1.38
N ALA A 362 -2.45 14.51 1.05
CA ALA A 362 -3.43 13.46 1.36
C ALA A 362 -3.92 13.45 2.82
N TYR A 363 -3.01 13.73 3.76
CA TYR A 363 -3.30 13.73 5.21
C TYR A 363 -3.31 15.14 5.84
N GLU A 364 -3.34 16.22 5.05
CA GLU A 364 -3.29 17.60 5.58
C GLU A 364 -4.46 17.90 6.52
N ALA A 365 -5.65 17.31 6.31
CA ALA A 365 -6.77 17.45 7.23
C ALA A 365 -6.44 16.94 8.66
N ILE A 366 -5.78 15.78 8.74
CA ILE A 366 -5.30 15.20 10.01
C ILE A 366 -4.22 16.10 10.63
N PHE A 367 -3.25 16.54 9.83
CA PHE A 367 -2.21 17.48 10.26
C PHE A 367 -2.72 18.94 10.45
N ARG A 368 -4.03 19.18 10.41
CA ARG A 368 -4.68 20.43 10.86
C ARG A 368 -5.47 20.29 12.17
N GLY A 369 -5.57 19.09 12.74
CA GLY A 369 -6.44 18.82 13.88
C GLY A 369 -7.92 18.64 13.50
N ASP A 370 -8.17 18.26 12.25
CA ASP A 370 -9.48 18.14 11.60
C ASP A 370 -9.52 16.80 10.83
N TRP A 371 -9.25 15.70 11.53
CA TRP A 371 -9.34 14.35 10.96
C TRP A 371 -10.79 13.98 10.60
N GLU A 372 -11.77 14.68 11.17
CA GLU A 372 -13.18 14.56 10.82
C GLU A 372 -13.44 14.92 9.34
N SER A 373 -12.72 15.90 8.77
CA SER A 373 -12.81 16.23 7.33
C SER A 373 -11.88 15.42 6.43
N PHE A 374 -11.00 14.57 6.97
CA PHE A 374 -10.23 13.62 6.17
C PHE A 374 -11.17 12.61 5.50
N ASP A 375 -11.07 12.49 4.19
CA ASP A 375 -11.78 11.48 3.41
C ASP A 375 -10.74 10.51 2.81
N PRO A 376 -10.69 9.24 3.26
CA PRO A 376 -9.75 8.28 2.71
C PRO A 376 -10.03 7.94 1.24
N TRP A 377 -11.27 8.14 0.76
CA TRP A 377 -11.75 7.79 -0.58
C TRP A 377 -11.51 8.87 -1.64
N ASP A 378 -10.96 10.02 -1.26
CA ASP A 378 -10.47 11.02 -2.20
C ASP A 378 -9.08 10.61 -2.72
N PRO A 379 -8.93 10.26 -4.01
CA PRO A 379 -7.63 9.87 -4.56
C PRO A 379 -6.73 11.07 -4.85
N SER A 380 -7.25 12.31 -4.85
CA SER A 380 -6.56 13.49 -5.39
C SER A 380 -5.20 13.73 -4.74
N GLY A 381 -5.12 13.56 -3.42
CA GLY A 381 -3.87 13.70 -2.67
C GLY A 381 -2.88 12.54 -2.82
N ARG A 382 -3.23 11.45 -3.51
CA ARG A 382 -2.41 10.23 -3.67
C ARG A 382 -1.76 10.12 -5.05
N ILE A 383 -2.36 10.70 -6.10
CA ILE A 383 -2.01 10.43 -7.50
C ILE A 383 -0.58 10.89 -7.89
N ASN A 384 -0.11 12.00 -7.32
CA ASN A 384 1.20 12.60 -7.62
C ASN A 384 2.25 12.36 -6.50
N VAL A 385 2.03 11.36 -5.65
CA VAL A 385 2.88 11.02 -4.51
C VAL A 385 4.00 10.05 -4.92
N THR A 386 5.19 10.24 -4.36
CA THR A 386 6.23 9.19 -4.35
C THR A 386 5.99 8.31 -3.11
N GLN A 387 5.54 7.08 -3.31
CA GLN A 387 5.16 6.16 -2.22
C GLN A 387 6.31 5.30 -1.70
N ASP A 388 7.43 5.29 -2.42
CA ASP A 388 8.72 4.77 -1.94
C ASP A 388 9.81 5.83 -2.23
N LEU A 389 10.22 6.56 -1.20
CA LEU A 389 11.33 7.52 -1.25
C LEU A 389 12.70 6.88 -1.00
N TYR A 390 12.74 5.59 -0.65
CA TYR A 390 13.92 4.91 -0.13
C TYR A 390 14.43 3.76 -0.99
N ASN A 391 13.69 3.39 -2.05
CA ASN A 391 13.97 2.24 -2.92
C ASN A 391 14.02 0.94 -2.08
N GLY A 392 12.94 0.70 -1.33
CA GLY A 392 12.79 -0.45 -0.46
C GLY A 392 12.62 -1.75 -1.24
N ALA A 393 13.17 -2.86 -0.73
CA ALA A 393 12.96 -4.18 -1.32
C ALA A 393 11.52 -4.64 -1.04
N GLY A 394 10.72 -4.81 -2.10
CA GLY A 394 9.28 -5.09 -1.98
C GLY A 394 8.42 -3.88 -1.58
N SER A 395 8.97 -2.66 -1.59
CA SER A 395 8.19 -1.44 -1.33
C SER A 395 7.42 -1.00 -2.57
N CYS A 396 6.10 -0.88 -2.46
CA CYS A 396 5.26 -0.58 -3.62
C CYS A 396 5.44 0.87 -4.11
N SER A 397 5.81 1.02 -5.38
CA SER A 397 6.08 2.31 -6.05
C SER A 397 4.91 2.83 -6.90
N ILE A 398 3.71 2.24 -6.76
CA ILE A 398 2.49 2.67 -7.45
C ILE A 398 1.29 2.91 -6.53
N PHE A 399 0.38 3.77 -6.97
CA PHE A 399 -0.90 3.97 -6.32
C PHE A 399 -1.82 2.79 -6.62
N ARG A 400 -1.77 1.78 -5.74
CA ARG A 400 -2.81 0.77 -5.60
C ARG A 400 -4.00 1.42 -4.87
N MET A 401 -5.18 1.49 -5.50
CA MET A 401 -6.40 1.97 -4.82
C MET A 401 -6.86 0.95 -3.79
N PHE A 402 -6.91 -0.31 -4.22
CA PHE A 402 -7.11 -1.45 -3.32
C PHE A 402 -5.93 -2.39 -3.42
N GLN A 403 -5.50 -2.93 -2.28
CA GLN A 403 -4.90 -4.24 -2.24
C GLN A 403 -5.95 -5.31 -2.56
N GLY A 404 -5.51 -6.52 -2.90
CA GLY A 404 -6.46 -7.62 -3.08
C GLY A 404 -5.80 -8.97 -3.37
N VAL A 405 -6.56 -10.03 -3.14
CA VAL A 405 -6.20 -11.41 -3.49
C VAL A 405 -7.35 -12.10 -4.21
N LEU A 406 -7.03 -12.89 -5.24
CA LEU A 406 -7.97 -13.86 -5.80
C LEU A 406 -7.69 -15.23 -5.15
N ALA A 407 -8.74 -15.86 -4.63
CA ALA A 407 -8.66 -17.23 -4.11
C ALA A 407 -8.89 -18.24 -5.24
N LEU A 408 -7.98 -19.20 -5.40
CA LEU A 408 -8.14 -20.28 -6.39
C LEU A 408 -8.78 -21.54 -5.79
N THR A 409 -8.72 -21.67 -4.47
CA THR A 409 -9.26 -22.80 -3.67
C THR A 409 -10.28 -22.31 -2.65
N SER A 410 -11.32 -23.10 -2.43
CA SER A 410 -12.23 -22.91 -1.29
C SER A 410 -11.60 -23.36 0.03
N GLY A 411 -12.03 -22.73 1.12
CA GLY A 411 -11.57 -23.02 2.49
C GLY A 411 -11.14 -21.76 3.22
N GLU A 412 -10.54 -21.93 4.39
CA GLU A 412 -9.85 -20.82 5.07
C GLU A 412 -8.50 -20.56 4.37
N PRO A 413 -8.27 -19.36 3.82
CA PRO A 413 -6.94 -18.98 3.34
C PRO A 413 -5.99 -18.74 4.53
N ALA A 414 -4.70 -18.50 4.28
CA ALA A 414 -3.82 -17.95 5.32
C ALA A 414 -4.48 -16.73 5.96
N SER A 415 -4.74 -16.81 7.26
CA SER A 415 -5.60 -15.91 8.03
C SER A 415 -5.28 -14.44 7.75
N ILE A 416 -6.06 -13.84 6.83
CA ILE A 416 -6.03 -12.41 6.54
C ILE A 416 -6.96 -11.77 7.56
N ARG A 417 -6.37 -10.95 8.43
CA ARG A 417 -7.12 -10.16 9.40
C ARG A 417 -6.96 -8.69 9.11
N VAL A 418 -8.05 -7.94 9.21
CA VAL A 418 -8.14 -6.50 8.87
C VAL A 418 -8.66 -5.73 10.06
N LEU A 419 -8.40 -4.42 10.14
CA LEU A 419 -8.87 -3.55 11.21
C LEU A 419 -9.85 -2.52 10.62
N PRO A 420 -11.15 -2.90 10.47
CA PRO A 420 -12.10 -2.25 9.55
C PRO A 420 -12.54 -0.83 9.96
N SER A 421 -11.60 0.11 9.89
CA SER A 421 -11.79 1.55 10.12
C SER A 421 -10.60 2.34 9.54
N PRO A 422 -10.43 2.36 8.20
CA PRO A 422 -9.24 2.94 7.57
C PRO A 422 -9.07 4.43 7.93
N LYS A 423 -10.18 5.16 8.12
CA LYS A 423 -10.17 6.58 8.51
C LYS A 423 -9.59 6.80 9.91
N LEU A 424 -10.09 6.09 10.93
CA LEU A 424 -9.65 6.32 12.32
C LEU A 424 -8.27 5.70 12.57
N VAL A 425 -7.97 4.55 11.95
CA VAL A 425 -6.64 3.93 12.02
C VAL A 425 -5.58 4.84 11.40
N ALA A 426 -5.82 5.39 10.20
CA ALA A 426 -4.92 6.34 9.56
C ALA A 426 -4.70 7.59 10.42
N ALA A 427 -5.79 8.25 10.85
CA ALA A 427 -5.69 9.41 11.75
C ALA A 427 -4.90 9.08 13.03
N TYR A 428 -5.09 7.88 13.59
CA TYR A 428 -4.44 7.45 14.81
C TYR A 428 -2.93 7.26 14.62
N PHE A 429 -2.49 6.42 13.69
CA PHE A 429 -1.05 6.17 13.54
C PHE A 429 -0.32 7.42 13.03
N LEU A 430 -0.98 8.31 12.28
CA LEU A 430 -0.38 9.58 11.82
C LEU A 430 -0.19 10.59 12.95
N LEU A 431 -1.11 10.67 13.92
CA LEU A 431 -1.00 11.55 15.09
C LEU A 431 -0.21 10.91 16.26
N ARG A 432 -0.19 9.58 16.38
CA ARG A 432 0.50 8.85 17.47
C ARG A 432 1.96 9.25 17.72
N PRO A 433 2.81 9.58 16.72
CA PRO A 433 4.17 10.08 16.93
C PRO A 433 4.29 11.40 17.72
N PHE A 434 3.23 12.21 17.80
CA PHE A 434 3.27 13.53 18.39
C PHE A 434 2.98 13.55 19.90
N PHE A 435 2.54 12.42 20.48
CA PHE A 435 2.04 12.32 21.85
C PHE A 435 2.81 11.29 22.68
N SER A 436 2.94 11.58 23.98
CA SER A 436 3.47 10.67 24.99
C SER A 436 2.42 10.36 26.06
N SER A 437 2.47 9.18 26.67
CA SER A 437 1.66 8.83 27.84
C SER A 437 2.32 9.35 29.13
N LYS A 438 1.50 9.78 30.09
CA LYS A 438 1.95 10.28 31.40
C LYS A 438 2.29 9.13 32.36
N THR A 439 1.56 8.02 32.24
CA THR A 439 1.87 6.75 32.90
C THR A 439 2.54 5.75 31.93
N LYS A 440 3.03 4.63 32.47
CA LYS A 440 3.52 3.48 31.69
C LYS A 440 2.35 2.55 31.33
N PRO A 441 2.48 1.72 30.27
CA PRO A 441 1.53 0.64 29.98
C PRO A 441 1.36 -0.31 31.19
N PRO A 442 0.18 -0.91 31.40
CA PRO A 442 -0.02 -1.93 32.43
C PRO A 442 0.89 -3.14 32.24
N SER A 443 1.32 -3.73 33.35
CA SER A 443 2.15 -4.95 33.36
C SER A 443 1.39 -6.21 33.82
N SER A 444 0.08 -6.11 34.06
CA SER A 444 -0.78 -7.19 34.57
C SER A 444 -1.28 -8.17 33.49
N GLY A 445 -0.85 -7.99 32.24
CA GLY A 445 -1.37 -8.69 31.06
C GLY A 445 -2.08 -7.75 30.10
N TYR A 446 -2.70 -8.29 29.06
CA TYR A 446 -3.55 -7.52 28.12
C TYR A 446 -5.02 -7.52 28.57
N ASP A 447 -5.79 -6.53 28.13
CA ASP A 447 -7.23 -6.42 28.40
C ASP A 447 -8.09 -7.33 27.49
N GLU A 448 -7.77 -8.63 27.49
CA GLU A 448 -8.48 -9.70 26.76
C GLU A 448 -9.85 -10.05 27.38
N GLU A 449 -10.55 -11.02 26.79
CA GLU A 449 -11.75 -11.60 27.38
C GLU A 449 -11.38 -12.47 28.60
N GLY A 450 -12.17 -12.40 29.68
CA GLY A 450 -11.84 -13.07 30.95
C GLY A 450 -10.73 -12.41 31.78
N ALA A 451 -10.13 -11.30 31.31
CA ALA A 451 -9.14 -10.55 32.07
C ALA A 451 -9.71 -10.01 33.42
N PRO A 452 -8.90 -9.94 34.51
CA PRO A 452 -9.36 -9.42 35.80
C PRO A 452 -9.89 -7.99 35.72
N ALA A 453 -10.88 -7.67 36.55
CA ALA A 453 -11.45 -6.31 36.63
C ALA A 453 -10.41 -5.22 36.95
N GLU A 454 -9.35 -5.59 37.68
CA GLU A 454 -8.20 -4.72 37.96
C GLU A 454 -7.40 -4.42 36.68
N THR A 455 -6.99 -5.44 35.93
CA THR A 455 -6.35 -5.29 34.60
C THR A 455 -7.20 -4.47 33.63
N LEU A 456 -8.52 -4.71 33.59
CA LEU A 456 -9.44 -3.93 32.76
C LEU A 456 -9.48 -2.45 33.17
N ALA A 457 -9.40 -2.15 34.47
CA ALA A 457 -9.34 -0.78 34.99
C ALA A 457 -7.99 -0.10 34.73
N GLU A 458 -6.87 -0.83 34.88
CA GLU A 458 -5.52 -0.33 34.54
C GLU A 458 -5.43 0.06 33.06
N TRP A 459 -5.91 -0.79 32.15
CA TRP A 459 -5.93 -0.47 30.72
C TRP A 459 -6.91 0.66 30.40
N ALA A 460 -8.09 0.69 31.01
CA ALA A 460 -9.03 1.80 30.83
C ALA A 460 -8.42 3.16 31.26
N ALA A 461 -7.65 3.20 32.35
CA ALA A 461 -6.94 4.40 32.79
C ALA A 461 -5.72 4.75 31.93
N PHE A 462 -5.00 3.75 31.39
CA PHE A 462 -3.87 3.97 30.49
C PHE A 462 -4.30 4.48 29.10
N LEU A 463 -5.44 4.01 28.60
CA LEU A 463 -6.03 4.39 27.31
C LEU A 463 -6.93 5.63 27.39
N ASP A 464 -7.10 6.23 28.57
CA ASP A 464 -7.92 7.44 28.73
C ASP A 464 -7.25 8.67 28.06
N PRO A 465 -8.00 9.55 27.36
CA PRO A 465 -7.45 10.76 26.75
C PRO A 465 -6.65 11.67 27.69
N ASP A 466 -7.00 11.73 28.99
CA ASP A 466 -6.25 12.51 29.98
C ASP A 466 -4.90 11.89 30.37
N ASN A 467 -4.61 10.63 30.02
CA ASN A 467 -3.27 10.06 30.17
C ASN A 467 -2.27 10.57 29.11
N TRP A 468 -2.71 11.24 28.04
CA TRP A 468 -1.84 11.65 26.93
C TRP A 468 -1.50 13.14 26.96
N THR A 469 -0.34 13.50 26.41
CA THR A 469 0.12 14.89 26.25
C THR A 469 0.82 15.06 24.92
N LEU A 470 0.69 16.24 24.30
CA LEU A 470 1.48 16.62 23.13
C LEU A 470 2.95 16.77 23.54
N ASP A 471 3.88 16.25 22.73
CA ASP A 471 5.32 16.40 22.94
C ASP A 471 5.74 17.86 22.70
N SER A 472 6.16 18.58 23.75
CA SER A 472 6.64 19.97 23.64
C SER A 472 7.94 20.09 22.85
N GLU A 473 8.79 19.07 22.90
CA GLU A 473 9.93 18.89 21.99
C GLU A 473 9.81 17.57 21.24
N GLN A 474 9.63 17.67 19.93
CA GLN A 474 9.24 16.55 19.08
C GLN A 474 10.39 15.55 18.93
N SER A 475 10.18 14.33 19.43
CA SER A 475 11.11 13.20 19.31
C SER A 475 11.35 12.78 17.85
N THR A 476 12.47 12.09 17.55
CA THR A 476 12.69 11.53 16.21
C THR A 476 11.98 10.20 15.95
N ILE A 477 11.26 9.67 16.94
CA ILE A 477 10.47 8.45 16.80
C ILE A 477 9.21 8.74 15.97
N ILE A 478 8.95 7.88 14.99
CA ILE A 478 7.68 7.77 14.28
C ILE A 478 7.28 6.30 14.41
N HIS A 479 6.32 6.03 15.30
CA HIS A 479 5.99 4.68 15.77
C HIS A 479 5.68 3.73 14.60
N GLY A 480 6.47 2.67 14.46
CA GLY A 480 6.31 1.67 13.38
C GLY A 480 6.69 2.11 11.97
N ALA A 481 7.16 3.35 11.77
CA ALA A 481 7.58 3.85 10.47
C ALA A 481 9.11 3.86 10.35
N VAL A 482 9.63 3.21 9.31
CA VAL A 482 11.07 3.16 8.97
C VAL A 482 11.27 3.28 7.45
N PRO A 483 12.49 3.59 6.96
CA PRO A 483 12.78 3.71 5.53
C PRO A 483 12.58 2.39 4.77
N GLY A 484 11.91 2.42 3.61
CA GLY A 484 11.87 1.30 2.65
C GLY A 484 11.16 0.03 3.13
N HIS A 485 10.21 0.15 4.06
CA HIS A 485 9.35 -0.91 4.58
C HIS A 485 7.89 -0.41 4.64
N ALA A 486 6.94 -1.28 4.98
CA ALA A 486 5.56 -0.88 5.29
C ALA A 486 5.46 -0.15 6.66
N GLN A 487 4.38 0.59 6.89
CA GLN A 487 4.03 1.09 8.22
C GLN A 487 3.62 -0.10 9.11
N ARG A 488 4.32 -0.33 10.23
CA ARG A 488 3.96 -1.38 11.19
C ARG A 488 3.03 -0.84 12.28
N ILE A 489 2.02 -1.62 12.62
CA ILE A 489 1.05 -1.34 13.70
C ILE A 489 1.19 -2.47 14.72
N THR A 490 1.48 -2.12 15.98
CA THR A 490 1.83 -3.08 17.05
C THR A 490 1.09 -2.72 18.33
N GLU A 491 0.76 -3.70 19.17
CA GLU A 491 0.02 -3.47 20.42
C GLU A 491 0.74 -2.51 21.37
N LEU A 492 2.06 -2.66 21.49
CA LEU A 492 2.92 -1.85 22.34
C LEU A 492 2.96 -0.37 21.93
N TRP A 493 3.00 -0.09 20.63
CA TRP A 493 3.17 1.28 20.13
C TRP A 493 1.83 1.95 19.78
N HIS A 494 0.82 1.15 19.45
CA HIS A 494 -0.50 1.59 19.00
C HIS A 494 -1.65 1.07 19.90
N PRO A 495 -1.56 1.24 21.24
CA PRO A 495 -2.36 0.46 22.19
C PRO A 495 -3.87 0.70 22.11
N HIS A 496 -4.33 1.90 21.76
CA HIS A 496 -5.78 2.18 21.57
C HIS A 496 -6.42 1.38 20.42
N LEU A 497 -5.62 0.86 19.48
CA LEU A 497 -6.12 -0.01 18.42
C LEU A 497 -6.41 -1.44 18.89
N ARG A 498 -5.95 -1.84 20.10
CA ARG A 498 -6.26 -3.11 20.80
C ARG A 498 -6.38 -4.31 19.85
N LEU A 499 -5.31 -4.61 19.11
CA LEU A 499 -5.33 -5.49 17.93
C LEU A 499 -5.99 -6.86 18.16
N ARG A 500 -5.88 -7.43 19.38
CA ARG A 500 -6.54 -8.69 19.79
C ARG A 500 -8.07 -8.67 19.71
N ARG A 501 -8.70 -7.49 19.78
CA ARG A 501 -10.16 -7.30 19.70
C ARG A 501 -10.62 -6.68 18.39
N SER A 502 -9.72 -6.16 17.56
CA SER A 502 -10.06 -5.36 16.38
C SER A 502 -9.55 -5.90 15.05
N LEU A 503 -8.60 -6.85 15.07
CA LEU A 503 -8.19 -7.59 13.88
C LEU A 503 -9.22 -8.69 13.56
N VAL A 504 -10.15 -8.35 12.67
CA VAL A 504 -11.25 -9.19 12.19
C VAL A 504 -10.78 -10.12 11.08
N GLU A 505 -11.08 -11.41 11.20
CA GLU A 505 -10.87 -12.42 10.15
C GLU A 505 -11.81 -12.15 8.96
N ILE A 506 -11.28 -12.19 7.73
CA ILE A 506 -12.13 -12.08 6.53
C ILE A 506 -13.09 -13.27 6.42
N PRO A 507 -14.27 -13.12 5.77
CA PRO A 507 -15.17 -14.24 5.53
C PRO A 507 -14.48 -15.39 4.78
N THR A 508 -14.79 -16.64 5.15
CA THR A 508 -14.26 -17.84 4.46
C THR A 508 -14.46 -17.75 2.95
N LEU A 509 -13.42 -18.02 2.16
CA LEU A 509 -13.44 -17.82 0.72
C LEU A 509 -13.79 -19.10 -0.05
N GLN A 510 -14.40 -18.91 -1.21
CA GLN A 510 -14.58 -19.94 -2.23
C GLN A 510 -13.59 -19.76 -3.37
N ALA A 511 -13.28 -20.86 -4.06
CA ALA A 511 -12.55 -20.84 -5.31
C ALA A 511 -13.24 -19.91 -6.33
N GLY A 512 -12.55 -18.82 -6.70
CA GLY A 512 -13.06 -17.78 -7.60
C GLY A 512 -13.42 -16.45 -6.93
N ASP A 513 -13.37 -16.36 -5.60
CA ASP A 513 -13.66 -15.13 -4.86
C ASP A 513 -12.49 -14.14 -4.91
N TYR A 514 -12.82 -12.85 -4.95
CA TYR A 514 -11.86 -11.74 -4.96
C TYR A 514 -12.05 -10.87 -3.72
N VAL A 515 -11.02 -10.76 -2.88
CA VAL A 515 -11.02 -9.88 -1.70
C VAL A 515 -10.29 -8.60 -2.05
N ILE A 516 -10.86 -7.45 -1.66
CA ILE A 516 -10.24 -6.13 -1.81
C ILE A 516 -10.18 -5.41 -0.47
N TRP A 517 -9.10 -4.66 -0.23
CA TRP A 517 -9.00 -3.75 0.91
C TRP A 517 -8.31 -2.44 0.55
N HIS A 518 -8.77 -1.35 1.17
CA HIS A 518 -8.36 0.02 0.95
C HIS A 518 -6.85 0.22 1.23
N CYS A 519 -6.20 1.16 0.54
CA CYS A 519 -4.74 1.32 0.61
C CYS A 519 -4.17 1.79 1.96
N ASP A 520 -5.00 2.35 2.85
CA ASP A 520 -4.64 2.68 4.24
C ASP A 520 -5.21 1.71 5.28
N GLU A 521 -5.87 0.62 4.85
CA GLU A 521 -6.39 -0.40 5.75
C GLU A 521 -5.23 -1.15 6.45
N ALA A 522 -5.32 -1.29 7.77
CA ALA A 522 -4.34 -2.06 8.53
C ALA A 522 -4.72 -3.54 8.54
N TYR A 523 -3.79 -4.40 8.14
CA TYR A 523 -4.04 -5.83 8.00
C TYR A 523 -2.86 -6.67 8.47
N SER A 524 -3.11 -7.92 8.80
CA SER A 524 -2.12 -8.94 9.12
C SER A 524 -2.41 -10.20 8.31
N ILE A 525 -1.35 -10.93 7.96
CA ILE A 525 -1.45 -12.26 7.36
C ILE A 525 -0.65 -13.19 8.27
N MET A 526 -1.34 -14.07 8.99
CA MET A 526 -0.68 -15.05 9.86
C MET A 526 -0.54 -16.37 9.10
N THR A 527 0.66 -16.96 9.09
CA THR A 527 0.84 -18.38 8.77
C THR A 527 0.59 -19.16 10.06
N THR A 528 -0.56 -19.83 10.16
CA THR A 528 -0.94 -20.50 11.41
C THR A 528 -0.15 -21.80 11.59
N ALA A 529 0.37 -22.05 12.80
CA ALA A 529 0.92 -23.36 13.15
C ALA A 529 -0.12 -24.51 13.04
N ALA A 530 -1.41 -24.15 13.02
CA ALA A 530 -2.55 -25.01 12.78
C ALA A 530 -2.71 -25.40 11.29
N SER A 531 -2.13 -24.67 10.33
CA SER A 531 -1.91 -25.17 8.96
C SER A 531 -0.74 -26.17 8.96
N GLN A 532 -0.91 -27.25 9.73
CA GLN A 532 -0.18 -28.49 9.51
C GLN A 532 -0.33 -28.86 8.03
N PRO A 533 0.73 -29.36 7.36
CA PRO A 533 0.54 -30.10 6.12
C PRO A 533 -0.35 -31.28 6.46
N GLY A 534 -1.63 -31.21 6.10
CA GLY A 534 -2.54 -32.34 6.21
C GLY A 534 -1.92 -33.47 5.40
N THR A 535 -1.44 -34.52 6.08
CA THR A 535 -0.90 -35.70 5.41
C THR A 535 -1.94 -36.16 4.39
N PRO A 536 -1.61 -36.20 3.09
CA PRO A 536 -2.59 -36.57 2.10
C PRO A 536 -3.19 -37.94 2.45
N GLY A 537 -4.48 -37.93 2.80
CA GLY A 537 -5.31 -39.07 2.47
C GLY A 537 -5.19 -39.31 0.96
N PRO A 538 -5.35 -40.55 0.47
CA PRO A 538 -5.14 -40.87 -0.94
C PRO A 538 -5.98 -40.01 -1.91
N ASP A 539 -7.04 -39.36 -1.42
CA ASP A 539 -7.97 -38.52 -2.16
C ASP A 539 -7.92 -37.01 -1.76
N ALA A 540 -6.83 -36.52 -1.14
CA ALA A 540 -6.76 -35.14 -0.65
C ALA A 540 -6.75 -34.07 -1.78
N PRO A 541 -7.47 -32.95 -1.61
CA PRO A 541 -7.70 -31.97 -2.67
C PRO A 541 -6.52 -31.02 -2.96
N ALA A 542 -6.70 -30.18 -3.98
CA ALA A 542 -5.70 -29.30 -4.58
C ALA A 542 -4.99 -28.33 -3.59
N PRO A 543 -3.74 -27.92 -3.89
CA PRO A 543 -2.96 -26.99 -3.05
C PRO A 543 -3.68 -25.65 -2.87
N SER A 544 -3.80 -25.18 -1.63
CA SER A 544 -4.46 -23.89 -1.33
C SER A 544 -3.63 -22.72 -1.88
N MET A 545 -4.23 -21.91 -2.75
CA MET A 545 -3.53 -20.86 -3.51
C MET A 545 -4.26 -19.51 -3.45
N LEU A 546 -3.53 -18.46 -3.09
CA LEU A 546 -3.93 -17.06 -3.18
C LEU A 546 -2.99 -16.32 -4.13
N ILE A 547 -3.57 -15.53 -5.05
CA ILE A 547 -2.79 -14.71 -6.00
C ILE A 547 -2.96 -13.23 -5.67
N TYR A 548 -1.87 -12.57 -5.28
CA TYR A 548 -1.87 -11.14 -4.99
C TYR A 548 -2.16 -10.34 -6.26
N THR A 549 -3.29 -9.63 -6.24
CA THR A 549 -3.92 -9.02 -7.43
C THR A 549 -4.59 -7.69 -7.02
N PRO A 550 -3.83 -6.62 -6.73
CA PRO A 550 -4.39 -5.33 -6.32
C PRO A 550 -5.09 -4.61 -7.48
N ALA A 551 -6.04 -3.73 -7.16
CA ALA A 551 -6.73 -2.88 -8.13
C ALA A 551 -6.01 -1.53 -8.25
N CYS A 552 -5.40 -1.30 -9.42
CA CYS A 552 -4.54 -0.15 -9.69
C CYS A 552 -5.11 0.68 -10.86
N PRO A 553 -5.50 1.95 -10.65
CA PRO A 553 -6.00 2.80 -11.73
C PRO A 553 -4.84 3.23 -12.63
N LEU A 554 -5.15 3.66 -13.86
CA LEU A 554 -4.16 4.32 -14.70
C LEU A 554 -3.93 5.76 -14.20
N THR A 555 -2.66 6.09 -13.96
CA THR A 555 -2.16 7.45 -13.65
C THR A 555 -0.82 7.65 -14.37
N GLN A 556 -0.28 8.87 -14.38
CA GLN A 556 1.06 9.13 -14.94
C GLN A 556 2.17 8.36 -14.19
N THR A 557 2.08 8.25 -12.86
CA THR A 557 3.01 7.51 -12.00
C THR A 557 2.90 6.00 -12.22
N ASN A 558 1.68 5.48 -12.24
CA ASN A 558 1.39 4.06 -12.46
C ASN A 558 1.81 3.60 -13.87
N ALA A 559 1.73 4.48 -14.89
CA ALA A 559 2.23 4.19 -16.23
C ALA A 559 3.77 4.04 -16.31
N LEU A 560 4.54 4.79 -15.50
CA LEU A 560 6.01 4.66 -15.43
C LEU A 560 6.42 3.30 -14.83
N PHE A 561 5.70 2.82 -13.82
CA PHE A 561 5.86 1.45 -13.33
C PHE A 561 5.43 0.42 -14.38
N LEU A 562 4.29 0.61 -15.05
CA LEU A 562 3.80 -0.34 -16.05
C LEU A 562 4.80 -0.53 -17.21
N ALA A 563 5.54 0.51 -17.59
CA ALA A 563 6.65 0.41 -18.55
C ALA A 563 7.82 -0.45 -18.03
N ARG A 564 8.22 -0.29 -16.75
CA ARG A 564 9.21 -1.17 -16.09
C ARG A 564 8.70 -2.61 -15.99
N GLN A 565 7.44 -2.80 -15.64
CA GLN A 565 6.80 -4.12 -15.54
C GLN A 565 6.72 -4.82 -16.90
N ARG A 566 6.41 -4.10 -17.98
CA ARG A 566 6.41 -4.63 -19.34
C ARG A 566 7.80 -5.14 -19.74
N LYS A 567 8.88 -4.40 -19.42
CA LYS A 567 10.28 -4.82 -19.61
C LYS A 567 10.56 -6.10 -18.83
N ALA A 568 10.20 -6.15 -17.54
CA ALA A 568 10.38 -7.32 -16.69
C ALA A 568 9.61 -8.56 -17.18
N PHE A 569 8.34 -8.42 -17.56
CA PHE A 569 7.51 -9.51 -18.11
C PHE A 569 8.11 -10.10 -19.39
N LEU A 570 8.50 -9.26 -20.35
CA LEU A 570 9.13 -9.74 -21.59
C LEU A 570 10.46 -10.47 -21.30
N GLN A 571 11.22 -10.00 -20.32
CA GLN A 571 12.53 -10.55 -19.94
C GLN A 571 12.50 -11.65 -18.86
N GLY A 572 11.33 -12.01 -18.32
CA GLY A 572 11.19 -12.97 -17.21
C GLY A 572 11.89 -12.54 -15.90
N GLN A 573 12.05 -11.24 -15.67
CA GLN A 573 12.62 -10.69 -14.44
C GLN A 573 11.52 -10.46 -13.38
N PRO A 574 11.87 -10.36 -12.07
CA PRO A 574 10.89 -10.05 -11.01
C PRO A 574 10.02 -8.81 -11.28
N GLY A 575 8.92 -8.67 -10.53
CA GLY A 575 8.16 -7.42 -10.50
C GLY A 575 9.06 -6.22 -10.16
N PRO A 576 8.88 -5.02 -10.75
CA PRO A 576 9.85 -3.93 -10.64
C PRO A 576 10.20 -3.48 -9.21
N ASP A 577 9.25 -3.63 -8.27
CA ASP A 577 9.40 -3.24 -6.86
C ASP A 577 10.08 -4.32 -6.01
N PHE A 578 10.37 -5.48 -6.62
CA PHE A 578 11.06 -6.62 -6.03
C PHE A 578 12.51 -6.77 -6.58
N ASP A 579 12.84 -6.13 -7.71
CA ASP A 579 14.19 -6.11 -8.31
C ASP A 579 15.11 -5.00 -7.74
N SER A 580 14.65 -4.28 -6.70
CA SER A 580 15.22 -3.03 -6.15
C SER A 580 16.70 -3.08 -5.72
N ALA A 581 17.31 -4.27 -5.63
CA ALA A 581 18.72 -4.48 -5.26
C ALA A 581 19.70 -4.48 -6.44
N GLY A 582 19.23 -4.59 -7.70
CA GLY A 582 20.11 -4.61 -8.88
C GLY A 582 21.14 -5.74 -8.91
N GLY A 583 20.87 -6.86 -8.21
CA GLY A 583 21.88 -7.87 -7.90
C GLY A 583 21.33 -9.18 -7.33
N SER A 584 20.81 -10.03 -8.22
CA SER A 584 20.76 -11.51 -8.15
C SER A 584 20.19 -12.23 -6.91
N THR A 585 19.67 -11.53 -5.90
CA THR A 585 19.07 -12.14 -4.69
C THR A 585 17.79 -12.89 -5.00
N MET A 586 16.91 -12.34 -5.84
CA MET A 586 15.66 -12.97 -6.26
C MET A 586 15.81 -13.96 -7.42
N GLY A 587 14.82 -14.82 -7.63
CA GLY A 587 14.75 -15.73 -8.77
C GLY A 587 14.32 -15.00 -10.04
N SER A 588 14.76 -15.46 -11.21
CA SER A 588 14.24 -15.00 -12.50
C SER A 588 13.57 -16.18 -13.20
N GLU A 589 12.40 -15.93 -13.77
CA GLU A 589 11.63 -16.89 -14.56
C GLU A 589 12.02 -16.85 -16.05
N ALA A 590 13.09 -16.13 -16.41
CA ALA A 590 13.65 -16.12 -17.76
C ALA A 590 14.02 -17.51 -18.32
N PRO A 591 14.54 -18.48 -17.54
CA PRO A 591 14.82 -19.83 -18.03
C PRO A 591 13.61 -20.78 -17.90
N HIS A 592 12.46 -20.33 -17.40
CA HIS A 592 11.33 -21.22 -17.13
C HIS A 592 10.61 -21.65 -18.41
N GLU A 593 10.52 -22.97 -18.63
CA GLU A 593 9.73 -23.56 -19.71
C GLU A 593 8.24 -23.47 -19.37
N GLY A 594 7.41 -23.13 -20.36
CA GLY A 594 5.96 -22.94 -20.20
C GLY A 594 5.55 -21.59 -19.58
N ARG A 595 6.47 -20.61 -19.52
CA ARG A 595 6.15 -19.25 -19.06
C ARG A 595 5.29 -18.50 -20.10
N PRO A 596 4.08 -18.01 -19.75
CA PRO A 596 3.22 -17.27 -20.67
C PRO A 596 3.88 -16.03 -21.27
N GLY A 597 3.67 -15.82 -22.56
CA GLY A 597 4.07 -14.65 -23.33
C GLY A 597 2.88 -13.76 -23.70
N MET A 598 3.03 -13.00 -24.80
CA MET A 598 2.01 -12.05 -25.25
C MET A 598 0.77 -12.73 -25.87
N GLU A 599 0.93 -13.94 -26.41
CA GLU A 599 -0.14 -14.65 -27.12
C GLU A 599 -1.15 -15.24 -26.14
N GLU A 600 -0.68 -15.76 -25.01
CA GLU A 600 -1.50 -16.26 -23.90
C GLU A 600 -2.29 -15.12 -23.21
N ILE A 601 -1.65 -13.97 -22.99
CA ILE A 601 -2.33 -12.76 -22.49
C ILE A 601 -3.43 -12.31 -23.47
N ALA A 602 -3.16 -12.36 -24.77
CA ALA A 602 -4.15 -12.02 -25.81
C ALA A 602 -5.27 -13.06 -25.89
N ALA A 603 -4.98 -14.36 -25.72
CA ALA A 603 -5.97 -15.43 -25.72
C ALA A 603 -6.94 -15.35 -24.53
N VAL A 604 -6.46 -14.93 -23.35
CA VAL A 604 -7.29 -14.77 -22.14
C VAL A 604 -8.06 -13.45 -22.13
N GLY A 605 -7.40 -12.33 -22.45
CA GLY A 605 -7.94 -10.98 -22.22
C GLY A 605 -8.10 -10.09 -23.46
N GLY A 606 -7.69 -10.54 -24.64
CA GLY A 606 -7.66 -9.73 -25.86
C GLY A 606 -6.89 -8.41 -25.68
N ASP A 607 -7.31 -7.37 -26.40
CA ASP A 607 -6.72 -6.04 -26.28
C ASP A 607 -6.90 -5.43 -24.87
N ALA A 608 -7.89 -5.87 -24.08
CA ALA A 608 -8.08 -5.39 -22.71
C ALA A 608 -7.00 -5.95 -21.76
N GLY A 609 -6.72 -7.26 -21.81
CA GLY A 609 -5.62 -7.89 -21.07
C GLY A 609 -4.25 -7.37 -21.52
N LEU A 610 -4.05 -7.18 -22.82
CA LEU A 610 -2.83 -6.56 -23.36
C LEU A 610 -2.65 -5.11 -22.86
N ARG A 611 -3.71 -4.29 -22.79
CA ARG A 611 -3.67 -2.92 -22.24
C ARG A 611 -3.37 -2.91 -20.75
N ALA A 612 -4.04 -3.77 -19.97
CA ALA A 612 -3.79 -3.89 -18.52
C ALA A 612 -2.33 -4.27 -18.21
N MET A 613 -1.73 -5.15 -19.02
CA MET A 613 -0.32 -5.55 -18.94
C MET A 613 0.68 -4.57 -19.59
N GLY A 614 0.22 -3.43 -20.15
CA GLY A 614 1.07 -2.44 -20.82
C GLY A 614 1.63 -2.88 -22.19
N LEU A 615 1.11 -3.97 -22.75
CA LEU A 615 1.57 -4.60 -24.00
C LEU A 615 0.93 -3.99 -25.26
N ALA A 616 -0.26 -3.40 -25.14
CA ALA A 616 -0.95 -2.68 -26.22
C ALA A 616 -1.35 -1.25 -25.78
N PRO A 617 -1.35 -0.27 -26.69
CA PRO A 617 -1.80 1.09 -26.40
C PRO A 617 -3.33 1.18 -26.31
N TRP A 618 -3.80 2.19 -25.60
CA TRP A 618 -5.20 2.65 -25.68
C TRP A 618 -5.40 3.50 -26.94
N GLU A 619 -6.63 3.50 -27.46
CA GLU A 619 -7.01 4.33 -28.61
C GLU A 619 -7.57 5.68 -28.14
N LEU A 620 -7.19 6.75 -28.83
CA LEU A 620 -7.70 8.10 -28.63
C LEU A 620 -8.46 8.54 -29.88
N SER A 621 -9.38 9.50 -29.73
CA SER A 621 -10.06 10.14 -30.86
C SER A 621 -9.04 10.87 -31.78
N PRO A 622 -9.36 11.12 -33.06
CA PRO A 622 -8.43 11.76 -34.00
C PRO A 622 -8.00 13.20 -33.65
N ASP A 623 -8.65 13.83 -32.68
CA ASP A 623 -8.30 15.13 -32.10
C ASP A 623 -7.60 15.03 -30.73
N GLY A 624 -7.39 13.81 -30.22
CA GLY A 624 -6.82 13.52 -28.90
C GLY A 624 -7.74 13.78 -27.71
N SER A 625 -8.97 14.26 -27.92
CA SER A 625 -9.85 14.78 -26.85
C SER A 625 -10.58 13.73 -26.02
N ARG A 626 -10.64 12.46 -26.45
CA ARG A 626 -11.36 11.37 -25.76
C ARG A 626 -10.66 10.03 -25.91
N VAL A 627 -10.86 9.15 -24.94
CA VAL A 627 -10.44 7.73 -25.04
C VAL A 627 -11.54 6.92 -25.74
N MET A 628 -11.17 6.24 -26.83
CA MET A 628 -12.07 5.37 -27.59
C MET A 628 -12.33 4.07 -26.81
N THR A 629 -13.61 3.68 -26.70
CA THR A 629 -14.01 2.54 -25.84
C THR A 629 -14.10 1.22 -26.59
N THR A 630 -14.51 1.27 -27.85
CA THR A 630 -14.45 0.18 -28.83
C THR A 630 -13.21 0.34 -29.72
N PRO A 631 -12.49 -0.74 -30.07
CA PRO A 631 -11.42 -0.66 -31.06
C PRO A 631 -11.97 -0.26 -32.43
N ALA A 632 -11.28 0.64 -33.12
CA ALA A 632 -11.49 0.82 -34.56
C ALA A 632 -11.08 -0.49 -35.26
N THR A 633 -12.05 -1.18 -35.88
CA THR A 633 -11.91 -2.58 -36.32
C THR A 633 -10.58 -2.87 -37.03
N ARG A 634 -9.77 -3.71 -36.38
CA ARG A 634 -8.47 -4.20 -36.87
C ARG A 634 -8.68 -4.88 -38.23
N ALA A 635 -8.26 -4.20 -39.30
CA ALA A 635 -8.50 -4.67 -40.67
C ALA A 635 -7.75 -5.98 -40.93
N GLY A 636 -8.46 -7.11 -40.96
CA GLY A 636 -7.88 -8.43 -41.22
C GLY A 636 -8.41 -9.63 -40.43
N THR A 637 -9.47 -9.48 -39.61
CA THR A 637 -10.08 -10.62 -38.88
C THR A 637 -11.58 -10.70 -39.17
N PRO A 638 -12.12 -11.83 -39.68
CA PRO A 638 -13.55 -11.98 -39.93
C PRO A 638 -14.31 -12.12 -38.61
N ALA A 639 -15.46 -11.45 -38.50
CA ALA A 639 -16.37 -11.63 -37.37
C ALA A 639 -17.02 -13.04 -37.39
N PRO A 640 -17.29 -13.64 -36.22
CA PRO A 640 -18.12 -14.85 -36.16
C PRO A 640 -19.54 -14.53 -36.64
N ALA A 641 -20.15 -15.44 -37.39
CA ALA A 641 -21.46 -15.22 -37.99
C ALA A 641 -22.58 -15.19 -36.92
N GLU A 642 -23.33 -14.09 -36.86
CA GLU A 642 -24.54 -14.00 -36.04
C GLU A 642 -25.63 -14.94 -36.57
N SER A 643 -26.20 -15.77 -35.69
CA SER A 643 -27.37 -16.59 -36.01
C SER A 643 -28.66 -15.79 -35.83
N VAL A 644 -29.48 -15.74 -36.89
CA VAL A 644 -30.70 -14.91 -36.92
C VAL A 644 -31.81 -15.55 -36.06
N GLY A 645 -32.15 -14.90 -34.95
CA GLY A 645 -33.28 -15.26 -34.08
C GLY A 645 -33.91 -14.01 -33.47
N GLY A 646 -34.97 -13.49 -34.10
CA GLY A 646 -35.53 -12.18 -33.75
C GLY A 646 -36.53 -12.18 -32.59
N GLY A 647 -36.35 -11.25 -31.64
CA GLY A 647 -37.34 -10.91 -30.60
C GLY A 647 -37.27 -9.42 -30.28
N LYS A 648 -38.39 -8.69 -30.45
CA LYS A 648 -38.46 -7.25 -30.15
C LYS A 648 -38.63 -6.98 -28.66
N ALA A 649 -37.67 -6.28 -28.06
CA ALA A 649 -37.91 -5.41 -26.91
C ALA A 649 -37.62 -3.95 -27.34
N ALA A 650 -38.33 -2.97 -26.79
CA ALA A 650 -38.15 -1.58 -27.15
C ALA A 650 -36.91 -1.00 -26.43
N ALA A 651 -36.10 -0.23 -27.16
CA ALA A 651 -34.99 0.53 -26.61
C ALA A 651 -35.35 2.02 -26.58
N ASP A 652 -35.29 2.64 -25.40
CA ASP A 652 -35.34 4.10 -25.28
C ASP A 652 -34.03 4.71 -25.83
N GLY A 653 -34.17 5.67 -26.74
CA GLY A 653 -33.07 6.09 -27.62
C GLY A 653 -32.22 7.24 -27.09
N GLU A 654 -31.22 6.96 -26.24
CA GLU A 654 -30.00 7.79 -26.22
C GLU A 654 -29.03 7.28 -27.29
N SER A 655 -28.55 8.17 -28.17
CA SER A 655 -27.55 7.80 -29.17
C SER A 655 -26.20 7.45 -28.51
N PRO A 656 -25.46 6.42 -28.97
CA PRO A 656 -24.21 5.99 -28.32
C PRO A 656 -23.16 7.12 -28.21
N ALA A 657 -23.10 8.02 -29.19
CA ALA A 657 -22.22 9.21 -29.16
C ALA A 657 -22.58 10.25 -28.08
N VAL A 658 -23.76 10.15 -27.44
CA VAL A 658 -24.16 10.95 -26.26
C VAL A 658 -23.72 10.24 -24.98
N VAL A 659 -23.85 8.91 -24.92
CA VAL A 659 -23.41 8.08 -23.79
C VAL A 659 -21.88 8.11 -23.65
N GLU A 660 -21.11 7.96 -24.74
CA GLU A 660 -19.64 8.09 -24.70
C GLU A 660 -19.17 9.50 -24.30
N LYS A 661 -19.92 10.53 -24.70
CA LYS A 661 -19.68 11.93 -24.31
C LYS A 661 -19.78 12.18 -22.81
N LYS A 662 -20.44 11.27 -22.08
CA LYS A 662 -20.72 11.36 -20.64
C LYS A 662 -19.60 10.77 -19.77
N TRP A 663 -18.59 10.12 -20.37
CA TRP A 663 -17.71 9.20 -19.64
C TRP A 663 -16.20 9.50 -19.74
N SER A 664 -15.69 10.23 -20.74
CA SER A 664 -14.25 10.53 -20.85
C SER A 664 -13.98 12.03 -20.64
N THR A 665 -13.29 12.38 -19.55
CA THR A 665 -12.89 13.76 -19.23
C THR A 665 -11.59 14.15 -19.94
N GLU A 666 -11.29 15.45 -20.03
CA GLU A 666 -10.03 15.94 -20.59
C GLU A 666 -8.81 15.42 -19.80
N GLY A 667 -8.92 15.36 -18.46
CA GLY A 667 -7.92 14.77 -17.58
C GLY A 667 -7.69 13.27 -17.81
N GLU A 668 -8.73 12.50 -18.13
CA GLU A 668 -8.60 11.08 -18.49
C GLU A 668 -7.91 10.89 -19.85
N ALA A 669 -8.31 11.68 -20.87
CA ALA A 669 -7.69 11.63 -22.19
C ALA A 669 -6.19 11.99 -22.11
N GLU A 670 -5.83 13.01 -21.31
CA GLU A 670 -4.43 13.39 -21.05
C GLU A 670 -3.65 12.26 -20.33
N VAL A 671 -4.23 11.58 -19.34
CA VAL A 671 -3.60 10.42 -18.67
C VAL A 671 -3.31 9.31 -19.67
N VAL A 672 -4.27 8.97 -20.51
CA VAL A 672 -4.10 7.92 -21.54
C VAL A 672 -3.06 8.33 -22.59
N ARG A 673 -3.05 9.59 -23.01
CA ARG A 673 -2.05 10.14 -23.92
C ARG A 673 -0.63 10.08 -23.33
N LEU A 674 -0.47 10.45 -22.06
CA LEU A 674 0.79 10.33 -21.32
C LEU A 674 1.22 8.86 -21.14
N ALA A 675 0.29 7.96 -20.80
CA ALA A 675 0.57 6.54 -20.66
C ALA A 675 1.04 5.90 -21.97
N ASN A 676 0.36 6.21 -23.08
CA ASN A 676 0.78 5.77 -24.42
C ASN A 676 2.18 6.28 -24.79
N ILE A 677 2.52 7.54 -24.45
CA ILE A 677 3.86 8.13 -24.65
C ILE A 677 4.92 7.42 -23.79
N ILE A 678 4.60 7.06 -22.55
CA ILE A 678 5.52 6.38 -21.62
C ILE A 678 5.76 4.92 -22.03
N LEU A 679 4.71 4.21 -22.45
CA LEU A 679 4.78 2.79 -22.81
C LEU A 679 5.28 2.54 -24.24
N PHE A 680 5.03 3.47 -25.16
CA PHE A 680 5.35 3.34 -26.60
C PHE A 680 6.07 4.59 -27.14
N PRO A 681 7.26 4.96 -26.61
CA PRO A 681 7.97 6.18 -26.96
C PRO A 681 8.46 6.25 -28.43
N ASP A 682 8.44 5.14 -29.15
CA ASP A 682 8.72 5.07 -30.59
C ASP A 682 7.49 5.41 -31.46
N ARG A 683 6.30 5.48 -30.87
CA ARG A 683 5.04 5.91 -31.51
C ARG A 683 4.64 7.34 -31.11
N TYR A 684 5.57 8.09 -30.52
CA TYR A 684 5.37 9.43 -29.94
C TYR A 684 4.60 10.39 -30.85
N ASP A 685 4.97 10.45 -32.13
CA ASP A 685 4.43 11.41 -33.10
C ASP A 685 2.94 11.17 -33.44
N PHE A 686 2.39 9.99 -33.10
CA PHE A 686 0.97 9.67 -33.24
C PHE A 686 0.11 10.19 -32.06
N TYR A 687 0.72 10.43 -30.89
CA TYR A 687 0.02 10.84 -29.65
C TYR A 687 0.17 12.34 -29.32
N ILE A 688 0.63 13.14 -30.28
CA ILE A 688 0.62 14.60 -30.21
C ILE A 688 -0.38 15.13 -31.24
N PRO A 689 -1.37 15.96 -30.82
CA PRO A 689 -2.20 16.69 -31.77
C PRO A 689 -1.32 17.54 -32.68
N SER A 690 -1.31 17.24 -33.98
CA SER A 690 -0.65 18.11 -34.95
C SER A 690 -1.38 19.45 -35.01
N GLU A 691 -0.66 20.55 -34.78
CA GLU A 691 -1.21 21.88 -35.00
C GLU A 691 -1.60 22.00 -36.48
N LYS A 692 -2.91 21.97 -36.78
CA LYS A 692 -3.41 22.32 -38.11
C LYS A 692 -2.99 23.77 -38.37
N ALA A 693 -2.13 23.96 -39.37
CA ALA A 693 -1.68 25.27 -39.81
C ALA A 693 -2.88 26.12 -40.28
N GLY A 694 -3.48 26.87 -39.35
CA GLY A 694 -4.88 27.29 -39.48
C GLY A 694 -5.35 28.43 -38.58
N SER A 695 -4.48 29.07 -37.79
CA SER A 695 -4.70 30.46 -37.35
C SER A 695 -3.41 31.15 -36.93
N THR A 696 -3.25 32.41 -37.29
CA THR A 696 -2.07 33.21 -36.94
C THR A 696 -2.27 33.86 -35.56
N LYS A 697 -1.67 33.28 -34.52
CA LYS A 697 -1.48 33.92 -33.21
C LYS A 697 -0.02 33.80 -32.75
N GLU A 698 0.40 34.72 -31.89
CA GLU A 698 1.81 35.06 -31.72
C GLU A 698 2.65 34.00 -30.99
N ARG A 699 3.87 33.81 -31.49
CA ARG A 699 4.71 32.65 -31.22
C ARG A 699 5.66 32.86 -30.04
N ILE A 700 5.14 32.82 -28.82
CA ILE A 700 5.91 33.04 -27.58
C ILE A 700 5.86 31.82 -26.62
N ASN A 701 6.31 30.64 -27.09
CA ASN A 701 6.92 29.62 -26.20
C ASN A 701 7.53 28.37 -26.88
N GLY A 702 7.26 28.11 -28.17
CA GLY A 702 7.56 26.80 -28.79
C GLY A 702 9.01 26.28 -28.67
N LYS A 703 10.02 27.16 -28.46
CA LYS A 703 11.41 26.72 -28.18
C LYS A 703 11.59 26.17 -26.76
N ALA A 704 10.96 26.80 -25.77
CA ALA A 704 10.98 26.31 -24.38
C ALA A 704 10.22 24.98 -24.25
N GLN A 705 9.08 24.83 -24.95
CA GLN A 705 8.40 23.53 -25.05
C GLN A 705 9.27 22.47 -25.72
N ALA A 706 9.95 22.77 -26.83
CA ALA A 706 10.84 21.82 -27.50
C ALA A 706 12.05 21.41 -26.62
N GLU A 707 12.64 22.35 -25.88
CA GLU A 707 13.73 22.07 -24.93
C GLU A 707 13.24 21.26 -23.72
N GLN A 708 12.03 21.55 -23.21
CA GLN A 708 11.37 20.76 -22.17
C GLN A 708 11.02 19.34 -22.67
N MET A 709 10.53 19.19 -23.91
CA MET A 709 10.28 17.88 -24.55
C MET A 709 11.56 17.06 -24.71
N ALA A 710 12.66 17.69 -25.14
CA ALA A 710 13.96 17.02 -25.23
C ALA A 710 14.47 16.57 -23.84
N ALA A 711 14.32 17.42 -22.82
CA ALA A 711 14.63 17.05 -21.43
C ALA A 711 13.74 15.91 -20.92
N THR A 712 12.44 15.92 -21.20
CA THR A 712 11.51 14.83 -20.86
C THR A 712 11.88 13.52 -21.57
N ARG A 713 12.25 13.56 -22.86
CA ARG A 713 12.67 12.35 -23.60
C ARG A 713 13.98 11.77 -23.05
N GLN A 714 14.94 12.61 -22.67
CA GLN A 714 16.16 12.17 -21.97
C GLN A 714 15.88 11.65 -20.55
N LEU A 715 14.95 12.27 -19.82
CA LEU A 715 14.57 11.85 -18.47
C LEU A 715 13.86 10.48 -18.48
N ILE A 716 12.86 10.30 -19.35
CA ILE A 716 12.19 9.01 -19.55
C ILE A 716 13.20 7.93 -19.99
N SER A 717 14.09 8.25 -20.93
CA SER A 717 15.15 7.32 -21.35
C SER A 717 16.04 6.88 -20.18
N ARG A 718 16.41 7.78 -19.26
CA ARG A 718 17.21 7.46 -18.06
C ARG A 718 16.43 6.77 -16.93
N ILE A 719 15.10 6.74 -17.00
CA ILE A 719 14.22 6.03 -16.05
C ILE A 719 13.93 4.59 -16.55
N LEU A 720 14.07 4.34 -17.86
CA LEU A 720 13.78 3.05 -18.48
C LEU A 720 15.01 2.19 -18.79
N THR A 721 16.22 2.78 -18.83
CA THR A 721 17.50 2.06 -18.94
C THR A 721 17.90 1.43 -17.61
#